data_AF-A0A7Y0W208-F1
#
_entry.id   AF-A0A7Y0W208-F1
#
_cell.length_a   1.000
_cell.length_b   1.000
_cell.length_c   1.000
_cell.angle_alpha   90.00
_cell.angle_beta   90.00
_cell.angle_gamma   90.00
#
_symmetry.space_group_name_H-M   'P 1'
#
loop_
_entity.id
_entity.type
_entity.pdbx_description
1 polymer ?
#
loop_
_entity_poly.entity_id
_entity_poly.type
_entity_poly.pdbx_seq_one_letter_code
_entity_poly.pdbx_strand_id
1 'polypeptide(L)'
;MDVARLNLSTRSTPVHSLPFTGPISHSTDVKLLDVVNAFNAPQRRFGEDYDASAHLAVIKMMMVTFGQRPSDLFTQVKRAEQGYEVTLRDGNKVQVSDLELRQTAAGSRIVGHDPAAISDANFALAVFVKRKQLMGVQAGNSQGFKTALSNSLRGETTYNVLKGLGMAGFLRQVPSAQLAGSGVGVMQTHTFGGALVYGGVSHEYGGQRPVERPYVYVLVNHNTSVEVQGNASGLSASAQPQSPSDPGVPPMSDLSSDIPVRAKGQKPVDRVRSFDVAERRFGEGDTRRHASVIKMMMMRFGQSPQDVFDKVVAAAEGYDITMKDGFSLHLSKEEWSRTAGVSRFTGGDGGIVMDANFILAAYVKRVQLSSTDPDKQGSFERALSAVMLNDTVYRALKGMGMIGFLRIVEPEKMLKKGAVAVLDNYAGEFVLDGIKYSSGKQQPVVKDYGYMLAMQPSNTSSAPPGGNISNLSSRQVGVKPDNIWSGFYQGSELNCVTVSAIKAAMMKYGQNPQGIYKRIIETPEGYTVTMRDSCTVHLTHDELKKAQKGSHFFGEDKGLLHDAIFMFAVSAKRAQMENHEFRAEASFEAAMGTLNDRETPGEALRRLGLYAFTRSSTAEELASGVAGTLANHGHSVGVFDGIIDFYGSTIKLAGSDWEKGAHALKLV
;
A
#
# COMPACT_ATOMS: atom_id res chain seq x y z
N MET A 1 28.08 2.47 54.76
CA MET A 1 26.93 1.86 54.08
C MET A 1 27.03 2.28 52.62
N ASP A 2 27.43 1.33 51.78
CA ASP A 2 27.90 1.56 50.42
C ASP A 2 26.97 0.76 49.49
N VAL A 3 26.16 1.45 48.69
CA VAL A 3 25.18 0.84 47.77
C VAL A 3 25.71 1.04 46.34
N ALA A 4 26.75 0.28 46.02
CA ALA A 4 27.29 0.13 44.68
C ALA A 4 27.47 -1.37 44.37
N ARG A 5 26.35 -2.07 44.17
CA ARG A 5 26.30 -3.36 43.44
C ARG A 5 25.00 -3.44 42.65
N LEU A 6 24.97 -2.75 41.51
CA LEU A 6 23.98 -2.99 40.47
C LEU A 6 24.63 -3.87 39.39
N ASN A 7 24.04 -5.04 39.23
CA ASN A 7 24.25 -6.07 38.22
C ASN A 7 24.87 -5.57 36.90
N LEU A 8 26.15 -5.86 36.71
CA LEU A 8 26.75 -6.05 35.39
C LEU A 8 26.24 -7.39 34.82
N SER A 9 25.01 -7.39 34.32
CA SER A 9 24.61 -8.32 33.25
C SER A 9 24.95 -7.64 31.93
N THR A 10 25.86 -8.26 31.19
CA THR A 10 26.31 -7.88 29.85
C THR A 10 25.13 -7.57 28.93
N ARG A 11 24.83 -6.28 28.69
CA ARG A 11 24.02 -5.85 27.55
C ARG A 11 24.87 -6.00 26.28
N SER A 12 24.80 -7.17 25.66
CA SER A 12 25.27 -7.35 24.29
C SER A 12 24.48 -6.40 23.38
N THR A 13 25.17 -5.54 22.64
CA THR A 13 24.57 -4.71 21.59
C THR A 13 23.92 -5.62 20.54
N PRO A 14 22.68 -5.34 20.08
CA PRO A 14 22.06 -6.12 19.00
C PRO A 14 22.92 -6.07 17.74
N VAL A 15 23.25 -7.21 17.16
CA VAL A 15 24.03 -7.27 15.92
C VAL A 15 23.09 -7.05 14.74
N HIS A 16 23.47 -6.14 13.83
CA HIS A 16 22.73 -5.86 12.60
C HIS A 16 23.02 -6.93 11.53
N SER A 17 22.03 -7.21 10.68
CA SER A 17 22.04 -8.22 9.61
C SER A 17 23.38 -8.35 8.88
N LEU A 18 23.98 -9.54 8.92
CA LEU A 18 25.19 -9.90 8.17
C LEU A 18 24.82 -10.73 6.93
N PRO A 19 25.48 -10.52 5.77
CA PRO A 19 25.38 -11.43 4.65
C PRO A 19 25.94 -12.81 5.04
N PHE A 20 25.41 -13.87 4.43
CA PHE A 20 25.88 -15.23 4.70
C PHE A 20 27.36 -15.36 4.30
N THR A 21 28.22 -15.62 5.28
CA THR A 21 29.67 -15.87 5.10
C THR A 21 30.12 -17.19 5.74
N GLY A 22 29.17 -18.02 6.19
CA GLY A 22 29.44 -19.20 6.99
C GLY A 22 30.09 -20.35 6.20
N PRO A 23 30.95 -21.17 6.86
CA PRO A 23 31.46 -22.41 6.27
C PRO A 23 30.32 -23.40 6.03
N ILE A 24 30.37 -24.11 4.89
CA ILE A 24 29.36 -25.11 4.46
C ILE A 24 29.65 -26.49 5.09
N SER A 25 30.77 -26.64 5.80
CA SER A 25 31.21 -27.94 6.30
C SER A 25 30.15 -28.61 7.16
N HIS A 26 29.88 -29.88 6.85
CA HIS A 26 29.08 -30.79 7.66
C HIS A 26 29.64 -30.84 9.08
N SER A 27 29.00 -30.10 9.98
CA SER A 27 29.03 -30.33 11.41
C SER A 27 27.64 -30.84 11.73
N THR A 28 27.48 -32.16 11.80
CA THR A 28 26.20 -32.76 12.21
C THR A 28 25.81 -32.23 13.60
N ASP A 29 24.53 -31.89 13.77
CA ASP A 29 23.88 -31.57 15.04
C ASP A 29 24.22 -30.21 15.72
N VAL A 30 24.46 -29.14 14.94
CA VAL A 30 24.46 -27.79 15.54
C VAL A 30 23.02 -27.41 15.90
N LYS A 31 22.71 -27.42 17.20
CA LYS A 31 21.39 -27.03 17.72
C LYS A 31 21.30 -25.52 17.89
N LEU A 32 20.11 -24.97 17.60
CA LEU A 32 19.77 -23.60 17.94
C LEU A 32 19.63 -23.48 19.47
N LEU A 33 20.62 -22.88 20.13
CA LEU A 33 20.70 -22.83 21.60
C LEU A 33 19.62 -21.93 22.21
N ASP A 34 19.45 -20.72 21.68
CA ASP A 34 18.38 -19.81 22.09
C ASP A 34 17.31 -19.72 21.01
N VAL A 35 16.38 -20.67 21.06
CA VAL A 35 15.26 -20.79 20.11
C VAL A 35 14.47 -19.49 19.98
N VAL A 36 14.32 -18.72 21.06
CA VAL A 36 13.46 -17.54 21.10
C VAL A 36 14.21 -16.28 20.66
N ASN A 37 15.41 -16.03 21.18
CA ASN A 37 16.11 -14.75 21.00
C ASN A 37 17.32 -14.77 20.09
N ALA A 38 17.72 -15.94 19.54
CA ALA A 38 18.84 -16.00 18.59
C ALA A 38 18.67 -14.99 17.44
N PHE A 39 17.46 -14.86 16.90
CA PHE A 39 17.09 -13.84 15.92
C PHE A 39 15.59 -13.54 15.92
N ASN A 40 15.16 -12.33 15.57
CA ASN A 40 13.77 -11.89 15.52
C ASN A 40 13.54 -10.85 14.41
N ALA A 41 12.28 -10.72 14.01
CA ALA A 41 11.84 -9.65 13.11
C ALA A 41 11.55 -8.41 13.96
N PRO A 42 11.95 -7.20 13.54
CA PRO A 42 11.49 -5.99 14.17
C PRO A 42 9.99 -5.81 13.92
N GLN A 43 9.30 -5.13 14.85
CA GLN A 43 7.93 -4.66 14.60
C GLN A 43 7.92 -3.62 13.48
N ARG A 44 6.84 -3.61 12.69
CA ARG A 44 6.62 -2.57 11.68
C ARG A 44 6.57 -1.19 12.34
N ARG A 45 7.05 -0.16 11.65
CA ARG A 45 6.76 1.23 12.02
C ARG A 45 5.49 1.71 11.32
N PHE A 46 4.91 2.82 11.81
CA PHE A 46 3.80 3.47 11.12
C PHE A 46 4.21 3.86 9.69
N GLY A 47 3.33 3.65 8.70
CA GLY A 47 3.63 3.88 7.29
C GLY A 47 4.54 2.83 6.60
N GLU A 48 5.11 1.88 7.35
CA GLU A 48 5.87 0.75 6.78
C GLU A 48 4.94 -0.42 6.43
N ASP A 49 5.22 -1.04 5.28
CA ASP A 49 4.64 -2.32 4.84
C ASP A 49 5.72 -3.39 4.98
N TYR A 50 5.99 -3.80 6.23
CA TYR A 50 7.07 -4.74 6.57
C TYR A 50 6.64 -5.75 7.64
N ASP A 51 6.70 -7.03 7.30
CA ASP A 51 6.51 -8.14 8.21
C ASP A 51 7.30 -9.39 7.77
N ALA A 52 8.32 -9.75 8.56
CA ALA A 52 9.09 -10.99 8.39
C ALA A 52 8.75 -12.06 9.45
N SER A 53 7.75 -11.84 10.31
CA SER A 53 7.45 -12.68 11.47
C SER A 53 7.20 -14.14 11.10
N ALA A 54 6.35 -14.39 10.10
CA ALA A 54 6.07 -15.75 9.62
C ALA A 54 7.31 -16.47 9.07
N HIS A 55 8.18 -15.76 8.35
CA HIS A 55 9.42 -16.32 7.81
C HIS A 55 10.32 -16.81 8.94
N LEU A 56 10.57 -15.95 9.93
CA LEU A 56 11.49 -16.27 11.01
C LEU A 56 10.92 -17.30 11.98
N ALA A 57 9.60 -17.29 12.21
CA ALA A 57 8.94 -18.34 12.98
C ALA A 57 9.14 -19.72 12.33
N VAL A 58 8.93 -19.83 11.01
CA VAL A 58 9.12 -21.10 10.29
C VAL A 58 10.58 -21.51 10.24
N ILE A 59 11.50 -20.59 9.95
CA ILE A 59 12.93 -20.88 9.92
C ILE A 59 13.41 -21.38 11.29
N LYS A 60 12.98 -20.74 12.40
CA LYS A 60 13.27 -21.23 13.76
C LYS A 60 12.73 -22.64 13.98
N MET A 61 11.48 -22.90 13.60
CA MET A 61 10.90 -24.24 13.75
C MET A 61 11.70 -25.27 12.95
N MET A 62 12.14 -24.95 11.73
CA MET A 62 13.00 -25.83 10.94
C MET A 62 14.37 -26.04 11.62
N MET A 63 14.99 -24.98 12.17
CA MET A 63 16.26 -25.08 12.88
C MET A 63 16.18 -25.95 14.14
N VAL A 64 15.06 -25.88 14.88
CA VAL A 64 14.80 -26.74 16.04
C VAL A 64 14.55 -28.19 15.61
N THR A 65 13.86 -28.41 14.49
CA THR A 65 13.43 -29.75 14.05
C THR A 65 14.55 -30.53 13.36
N PHE A 66 15.36 -29.87 12.55
CA PHE A 66 16.34 -30.51 11.67
C PHE A 66 17.80 -30.17 11.98
N GLY A 67 18.06 -29.07 12.69
CA GLY A 67 19.41 -28.52 12.90
C GLY A 67 19.55 -27.11 12.33
N GLN A 68 20.47 -26.32 12.87
CA GLN A 68 20.57 -24.89 12.58
C GLN A 68 21.11 -24.60 11.17
N ARG A 69 22.07 -25.40 10.67
CA ARG A 69 22.85 -25.02 9.48
C ARG A 69 22.04 -25.20 8.20
N PRO A 70 22.34 -24.44 7.13
CA PRO A 70 21.69 -24.66 5.83
C PRO A 70 21.76 -26.11 5.32
N SER A 71 22.85 -26.83 5.62
CA SER A 71 23.00 -28.26 5.30
C SER A 71 22.05 -29.18 6.07
N ASP A 72 21.53 -28.72 7.21
CA ASP A 72 20.55 -29.43 8.02
C ASP A 72 19.12 -29.09 7.56
N LEU A 73 18.90 -27.84 7.12
CA LEU A 73 17.60 -27.37 6.67
C LEU A 73 17.19 -27.95 5.31
N PHE A 74 18.15 -28.16 4.42
CA PHE A 74 17.95 -28.58 3.03
C PHE A 74 18.63 -29.92 2.73
N THR A 75 18.14 -30.65 1.73
CA THR A 75 18.70 -31.97 1.35
C THR A 75 20.13 -31.84 0.81
N GLN A 76 20.44 -30.76 0.11
CA GLN A 76 21.78 -30.49 -0.41
C GLN A 76 22.01 -28.99 -0.54
N VAL A 77 23.18 -28.53 -0.10
CA VAL A 77 23.67 -27.15 -0.31
C VAL A 77 25.08 -27.26 -0.87
N LYS A 78 25.28 -26.80 -2.11
CA LYS A 78 26.57 -26.83 -2.81
C LYS A 78 27.01 -25.43 -3.17
N ARG A 79 28.28 -25.12 -2.95
CA ARG A 79 28.88 -23.90 -3.48
C ARG A 79 28.91 -23.96 -5.00
N ALA A 80 28.50 -22.88 -5.65
CA ALA A 80 28.68 -22.62 -7.07
C ALA A 80 29.61 -21.41 -7.25
N GLU A 81 30.08 -21.16 -8.49
CA GLU A 81 31.04 -20.08 -8.78
C GLU A 81 30.58 -18.71 -8.25
N GLN A 82 29.29 -18.40 -8.34
CA GLN A 82 28.71 -17.12 -7.89
C GLN A 82 27.53 -17.30 -6.92
N GLY A 83 27.63 -18.26 -6.00
CA GLY A 83 26.63 -18.47 -4.95
C GLY A 83 26.46 -19.94 -4.58
N TYR A 84 25.21 -20.42 -4.55
CA TYR A 84 24.85 -21.73 -4.03
C TYR A 84 23.77 -22.41 -4.86
N GLU A 85 23.95 -23.70 -5.15
CA GLU A 85 22.89 -24.60 -5.60
C GLU A 85 22.28 -25.30 -4.37
N VAL A 86 20.97 -25.19 -4.21
CA VAL A 86 20.23 -25.73 -3.07
C VAL A 86 19.14 -26.68 -3.55
N THR A 87 19.15 -27.91 -3.04
CA THR A 87 18.06 -28.88 -3.21
C THR A 87 17.23 -28.92 -1.94
N LEU A 88 15.96 -28.52 -2.05
CA LEU A 88 14.98 -28.52 -0.97
C LEU A 88 14.51 -29.95 -0.66
N ARG A 89 13.87 -30.12 0.50
CA ARG A 89 13.41 -31.45 0.97
C ARG A 89 12.28 -32.07 0.14
N ASP A 90 11.60 -31.27 -0.68
CA ASP A 90 10.61 -31.74 -1.65
C ASP A 90 11.21 -31.99 -3.05
N GLY A 91 12.54 -31.98 -3.17
CA GLY A 91 13.27 -32.25 -4.41
C GLY A 91 13.43 -31.04 -5.34
N ASN A 92 12.80 -29.89 -5.04
CA ASN A 92 12.97 -28.69 -5.87
C ASN A 92 14.38 -28.13 -5.73
N LYS A 93 14.90 -27.56 -6.82
CA LYS A 93 16.24 -26.96 -6.86
C LYS A 93 16.16 -25.46 -7.12
N VAL A 94 16.97 -24.70 -6.41
CA VAL A 94 17.16 -23.27 -6.65
C VAL A 94 18.64 -22.91 -6.67
N GLN A 95 18.99 -21.87 -7.41
CA GLN A 95 20.30 -21.25 -7.36
C GLN A 95 20.19 -19.87 -6.74
N VAL A 96 20.91 -19.62 -5.65
CA VAL A 96 20.95 -18.34 -4.95
C VAL A 96 22.33 -17.73 -5.11
N SER A 97 22.40 -16.53 -5.68
CA SER A 97 23.67 -15.85 -5.91
C SER A 97 24.20 -15.10 -4.68
N ASP A 98 25.50 -14.81 -4.67
CA ASP A 98 26.12 -13.98 -3.61
C ASP A 98 25.52 -12.56 -3.55
N LEU A 99 24.99 -12.04 -4.66
CA LEU A 99 24.28 -10.77 -4.69
C LEU A 99 22.91 -10.89 -3.99
N GLU A 100 22.16 -11.94 -4.27
CA GLU A 100 20.84 -12.19 -3.68
C GLU A 100 20.92 -12.44 -2.16
N LEU A 101 21.98 -13.11 -1.68
CA LEU A 101 22.28 -13.26 -0.26
C LEU A 101 22.54 -11.90 0.41
N ARG A 102 23.33 -11.03 -0.23
CA ARG A 102 23.58 -9.66 0.27
C ARG A 102 22.31 -8.81 0.28
N GLN A 103 21.50 -8.89 -0.78
CA GLN A 103 20.20 -8.20 -0.85
C GLN A 103 19.26 -8.68 0.25
N THR A 104 19.23 -9.99 0.52
CA THR A 104 18.42 -10.58 1.58
C THR A 104 18.83 -10.07 2.94
N ALA A 105 20.12 -10.10 3.27
CA ALA A 105 20.61 -9.57 4.54
C ALA A 105 20.27 -8.07 4.71
N ALA A 106 20.48 -7.26 3.67
CA ALA A 106 20.16 -5.83 3.71
C ALA A 106 18.65 -5.56 3.87
N GLY A 107 17.80 -6.39 3.27
CA GLY A 107 16.35 -6.20 3.29
C GLY A 107 15.65 -6.81 4.50
N SER A 108 16.16 -7.91 5.04
CA SER A 108 15.46 -8.74 6.03
C SER A 108 15.32 -8.05 7.38
N ARG A 109 16.21 -7.11 7.73
CA ARG A 109 16.22 -6.37 9.00
C ARG A 109 16.22 -7.27 10.24
N ILE A 110 16.67 -8.53 10.10
CA ILE A 110 16.74 -9.48 11.21
C ILE A 110 17.67 -8.92 12.30
N VAL A 111 17.21 -8.98 13.55
CA VAL A 111 17.96 -8.56 14.74
C VAL A 111 18.10 -9.72 15.71
N GLY A 112 19.21 -9.82 16.44
CA GLY A 112 19.42 -10.92 17.39
C GLY A 112 20.78 -10.88 18.05
N HIS A 113 21.03 -11.84 18.94
CA HIS A 113 22.31 -11.98 19.64
C HIS A 113 23.20 -13.10 19.08
N ASP A 114 22.70 -13.92 18.16
CA ASP A 114 23.44 -15.01 17.52
C ASP A 114 23.71 -14.69 16.04
N PRO A 115 24.90 -14.16 15.71
CA PRO A 115 25.26 -13.81 14.32
C PRO A 115 25.24 -15.01 13.37
N ALA A 116 25.55 -16.22 13.86
CA ALA A 116 25.54 -17.42 13.03
C ALA A 116 24.11 -17.81 12.68
N ALA A 117 23.19 -17.80 13.65
CA ALA A 117 21.78 -18.07 13.40
C ALA A 117 21.14 -17.00 12.50
N ILE A 118 21.52 -15.72 12.64
CA ILE A 118 21.07 -14.64 11.73
C ILE A 118 21.54 -14.91 10.30
N SER A 119 22.82 -15.27 10.12
CA SER A 119 23.41 -15.62 8.83
C SER A 119 22.68 -16.81 8.20
N ASP A 120 22.48 -17.89 8.95
CA ASP A 120 21.81 -19.12 8.48
C ASP A 120 20.32 -18.86 8.15
N ALA A 121 19.65 -17.99 8.92
CA ALA A 121 18.28 -17.57 8.65
C ALA A 121 18.15 -16.71 7.39
N ASN A 122 19.09 -15.79 7.14
CA ASN A 122 19.16 -15.03 5.89
C ASN A 122 19.35 -15.94 4.69
N PHE A 123 20.14 -17.01 4.81
CA PHE A 123 20.28 -18.01 3.75
C PHE A 123 18.97 -18.73 3.45
N ALA A 124 18.28 -19.24 4.47
CA ALA A 124 16.99 -19.90 4.30
C ALA A 124 15.93 -18.96 3.71
N LEU A 125 15.88 -17.70 4.14
CA LEU A 125 15.02 -16.68 3.57
C LEU A 125 15.34 -16.43 2.08
N ALA A 126 16.62 -16.36 1.70
CA ALA A 126 17.01 -16.18 0.31
C ALA A 126 16.59 -17.36 -0.58
N VAL A 127 16.72 -18.60 -0.08
CA VAL A 127 16.22 -19.81 -0.75
C VAL A 127 14.72 -19.75 -0.97
N PHE A 128 13.97 -19.37 0.07
CA PHE A 128 12.53 -19.17 -0.01
C PHE A 128 12.15 -18.14 -1.08
N VAL A 129 12.77 -16.96 -1.03
CA VAL A 129 12.51 -15.87 -1.97
C VAL A 129 12.86 -16.27 -3.39
N LYS A 130 13.98 -16.97 -3.59
CA LYS A 130 14.39 -17.43 -4.92
C LYS A 130 13.38 -18.41 -5.50
N ARG A 131 12.92 -19.37 -4.71
CA ARG A 131 11.87 -20.29 -5.14
C ARG A 131 10.58 -19.55 -5.49
N LYS A 132 10.16 -18.61 -4.64
CA LYS A 132 8.98 -17.78 -4.87
C LYS A 132 9.11 -16.96 -6.16
N GLN A 133 10.28 -16.39 -6.42
CA GLN A 133 10.59 -15.67 -7.66
C GLN A 133 10.38 -16.59 -8.88
N LEU A 134 10.95 -17.79 -8.88
CA LEU A 134 10.86 -18.74 -9.98
C LEU A 134 9.43 -19.24 -10.22
N MET A 135 8.69 -19.54 -9.15
CA MET A 135 7.28 -19.93 -9.24
C MET A 135 6.39 -18.77 -9.72
N GLY A 136 6.72 -17.54 -9.33
CA GLY A 136 6.08 -16.34 -9.87
C GLY A 136 6.23 -16.26 -11.39
N VAL A 137 7.43 -16.48 -11.92
CA VAL A 137 7.67 -16.48 -13.38
C VAL A 137 6.81 -17.53 -14.09
N GLN A 138 6.69 -18.73 -13.51
CA GLN A 138 5.82 -19.79 -14.05
C GLN A 138 4.33 -19.42 -14.02
N ALA A 139 3.92 -18.59 -13.08
CA ALA A 139 2.56 -18.05 -12.96
C ALA A 139 2.34 -16.76 -13.78
N GLY A 140 3.24 -16.41 -14.71
CA GLY A 140 3.15 -15.21 -15.56
C GLY A 140 3.69 -13.93 -14.92
N ASN A 141 4.31 -14.03 -13.74
CA ASN A 141 4.82 -12.89 -12.97
C ASN A 141 6.35 -12.80 -13.06
N SER A 142 6.87 -12.06 -14.05
CA SER A 142 8.31 -11.85 -14.23
C SER A 142 8.85 -10.74 -13.34
N GLN A 143 9.33 -11.09 -12.13
CA GLN A 143 9.99 -10.14 -11.22
C GLN A 143 11.45 -10.52 -10.90
N GLY A 144 12.28 -9.50 -10.72
CA GLY A 144 13.63 -9.66 -10.19
C GLY A 144 13.62 -10.04 -8.70
N PHE A 145 14.72 -10.64 -8.22
CA PHE A 145 14.84 -11.15 -6.84
C PHE A 145 14.55 -10.08 -5.79
N LYS A 146 15.07 -8.87 -5.96
CA LYS A 146 14.85 -7.74 -5.02
C LYS A 146 13.37 -7.42 -4.84
N THR A 147 12.58 -7.49 -5.90
CA THR A 147 11.12 -7.26 -5.83
C THR A 147 10.42 -8.42 -5.14
N ALA A 148 10.79 -9.67 -5.47
CA ALA A 148 10.27 -10.86 -4.78
C ALA A 148 10.61 -10.85 -3.27
N LEU A 149 11.80 -10.39 -2.89
CA LEU A 149 12.23 -10.20 -1.52
C LEU A 149 11.35 -9.15 -0.82
N SER A 150 11.23 -7.96 -1.41
CA SER A 150 10.40 -6.89 -0.85
C SER A 150 8.95 -7.31 -0.66
N ASN A 151 8.38 -8.07 -1.61
CA ASN A 151 7.01 -8.58 -1.50
C ASN A 151 6.86 -9.62 -0.40
N SER A 152 7.84 -10.50 -0.23
CA SER A 152 7.83 -11.50 0.84
C SER A 152 7.95 -10.84 2.21
N LEU A 153 8.77 -9.79 2.32
CA LEU A 153 8.97 -9.05 3.56
C LEU A 153 7.81 -8.13 3.95
N ARG A 154 6.67 -8.14 3.25
CA ARG A 154 5.41 -7.49 3.67
C ARG A 154 4.48 -8.41 4.45
N GLY A 155 4.87 -9.68 4.56
CA GLY A 155 4.11 -10.73 5.20
C GLY A 155 3.88 -11.93 4.29
N GLU A 156 3.88 -13.11 4.89
CA GLU A 156 3.53 -14.37 4.25
C GLU A 156 2.69 -15.24 5.20
N THR A 157 1.86 -16.14 4.65
CA THR A 157 1.20 -17.13 5.53
C THR A 157 2.22 -18.17 6.00
N THR A 158 2.12 -18.63 7.25
CA THR A 158 3.03 -19.66 7.77
C THR A 158 3.03 -20.92 6.90
N TYR A 159 1.86 -21.30 6.38
CA TYR A 159 1.69 -22.39 5.43
C TYR A 159 2.48 -22.20 4.12
N ASN A 160 2.41 -21.00 3.54
CA ASN A 160 3.15 -20.68 2.31
C ASN A 160 4.66 -20.67 2.55
N VAL A 161 5.12 -20.15 3.69
CA VAL A 161 6.54 -20.21 4.05
C VAL A 161 7.01 -21.67 4.16
N LEU A 162 6.24 -22.52 4.84
CA LEU A 162 6.53 -23.95 4.98
C LEU A 162 6.61 -24.66 3.61
N LYS A 163 5.61 -24.43 2.75
CA LYS A 163 5.63 -24.98 1.38
C LYS A 163 6.80 -24.45 0.56
N GLY A 164 7.05 -23.15 0.60
CA GLY A 164 8.13 -22.50 -0.14
C GLY A 164 9.51 -23.01 0.27
N LEU A 165 9.70 -23.36 1.55
CA LEU A 165 10.93 -23.99 2.03
C LEU A 165 10.99 -25.51 1.79
N GLY A 166 9.97 -26.08 1.15
CA GLY A 166 9.94 -27.49 0.76
C GLY A 166 9.53 -28.45 1.87
N MET A 167 8.79 -27.97 2.87
CA MET A 167 8.39 -28.74 4.05
C MET A 167 7.01 -29.41 3.91
N ALA A 168 6.39 -29.36 2.73
CA ALA A 168 5.02 -29.84 2.53
C ALA A 168 4.81 -31.30 2.99
N GLY A 169 5.78 -32.19 2.74
CA GLY A 169 5.72 -33.60 3.15
C GLY A 169 5.90 -33.85 4.65
N PHE A 170 6.51 -32.90 5.37
CA PHE A 170 6.81 -32.99 6.81
C PHE A 170 5.75 -32.28 7.66
N LEU A 171 4.88 -31.51 7.03
CA LEU A 171 3.90 -30.65 7.66
C LEU A 171 2.73 -31.43 8.26
N ARG A 172 2.43 -31.15 9.53
CA ARG A 172 1.18 -31.56 10.18
C ARG A 172 0.49 -30.35 10.80
N GLN A 173 -0.84 -30.32 10.70
CA GLN A 173 -1.68 -29.40 11.44
C GLN A 173 -2.18 -30.12 12.69
N VAL A 174 -1.95 -29.55 13.87
CA VAL A 174 -2.37 -30.14 15.14
C VAL A 174 -3.15 -29.12 15.97
N PRO A 175 -4.08 -29.55 16.84
CA PRO A 175 -4.70 -28.67 17.82
C PRO A 175 -3.65 -27.95 18.66
N SER A 176 -3.83 -26.66 18.91
CA SER A 176 -2.85 -25.85 19.65
C SER A 176 -2.62 -26.33 21.08
N ALA A 177 -3.65 -26.90 21.72
CA ALA A 177 -3.56 -27.52 23.03
C ALA A 177 -2.52 -28.66 23.10
N GLN A 178 -2.22 -29.33 21.98
CA GLN A 178 -1.18 -30.37 21.93
C GLN A 178 0.24 -29.79 22.03
N LEU A 179 0.43 -28.48 21.82
CA LEU A 179 1.70 -27.77 22.00
C LEU A 179 1.80 -27.04 23.34
N ALA A 180 0.88 -27.25 24.28
CA ALA A 180 0.94 -26.64 25.62
C ALA A 180 2.17 -27.10 26.46
N GLY A 181 2.99 -28.04 25.96
CA GLY A 181 4.23 -28.54 26.56
C GLY A 181 5.52 -28.22 25.77
N SER A 182 6.46 -29.17 25.71
CA SER A 182 7.82 -29.04 25.12
C SER A 182 7.91 -29.08 23.59
N GLY A 183 6.80 -28.89 22.88
CA GLY A 183 6.75 -28.94 21.42
C GLY A 183 7.11 -27.61 20.75
N VAL A 184 7.47 -27.68 19.47
CA VAL A 184 7.70 -26.52 18.61
C VAL A 184 6.67 -26.51 17.48
N GLY A 185 6.10 -25.34 17.21
CA GLY A 185 5.18 -25.14 16.11
C GLY A 185 5.16 -23.70 15.64
N VAL A 186 4.39 -23.43 14.60
CA VAL A 186 4.13 -22.07 14.13
C VAL A 186 2.65 -21.86 13.95
N MET A 187 2.19 -20.63 14.21
CA MET A 187 0.81 -20.25 13.96
C MET A 187 0.72 -18.90 13.29
N GLN A 188 -0.38 -18.67 12.59
CA GLN A 188 -0.69 -17.37 12.03
C GLN A 188 -1.23 -16.43 13.12
N THR A 189 -0.64 -15.25 13.28
CA THR A 189 -1.06 -14.26 14.29
C THR A 189 -2.04 -13.24 13.71
N HIS A 190 -1.68 -12.60 12.62
CA HIS A 190 -2.54 -11.68 11.85
C HIS A 190 -2.42 -11.98 10.35
N THR A 191 -2.99 -11.11 9.53
CA THR A 191 -2.96 -11.26 8.07
C THR A 191 -1.51 -11.19 7.59
N PHE A 192 -1.00 -12.35 7.15
CA PHE A 192 0.37 -12.58 6.70
C PHE A 192 1.48 -12.42 7.76
N GLY A 193 1.11 -12.50 9.04
CA GLY A 193 2.04 -12.60 10.16
C GLY A 193 2.07 -14.00 10.76
N GLY A 194 3.12 -14.33 11.50
CA GLY A 194 3.22 -15.61 12.18
C GLY A 194 4.08 -15.56 13.42
N ALA A 195 3.78 -16.44 14.36
CA ALA A 195 4.53 -16.61 15.59
C ALA A 195 5.06 -18.03 15.73
N LEU A 196 6.19 -18.14 16.43
CA LEU A 196 6.70 -19.42 16.90
C LEU A 196 5.96 -19.79 18.18
N VAL A 197 5.35 -20.96 18.22
CA VAL A 197 4.84 -21.55 19.47
C VAL A 197 5.95 -22.45 20.02
N TYR A 198 6.46 -22.09 21.19
CA TYR A 198 7.56 -22.82 21.84
C TYR A 198 7.43 -22.71 23.36
N GLY A 199 7.46 -23.86 24.04
CA GLY A 199 7.28 -23.94 25.50
C GLY A 199 5.88 -23.50 25.94
N GLY A 200 4.84 -23.86 25.19
CA GLY A 200 3.44 -23.53 25.50
C GLY A 200 3.03 -22.06 25.30
N VAL A 201 3.94 -21.19 24.85
CA VAL A 201 3.66 -19.76 24.61
C VAL A 201 4.00 -19.35 23.18
N SER A 202 3.34 -18.30 22.70
CA SER A 202 3.57 -17.72 21.38
C SER A 202 4.64 -16.63 21.45
N HIS A 203 5.64 -16.70 20.57
CA HIS A 203 6.71 -15.72 20.45
C HIS A 203 6.60 -14.96 19.13
N GLU A 204 6.44 -13.65 19.19
CA GLU A 204 6.24 -12.76 18.05
C GLU A 204 7.01 -11.45 18.24
N TYR A 205 7.86 -11.08 17.27
CA TYR A 205 8.75 -9.91 17.34
C TYR A 205 9.60 -9.83 18.63
N GLY A 206 9.99 -10.99 19.18
CA GLY A 206 10.69 -11.09 20.47
C GLY A 206 9.81 -10.93 21.72
N GLY A 207 8.52 -10.66 21.56
CA GLY A 207 7.54 -10.62 22.67
C GLY A 207 6.80 -11.94 22.85
N GLN A 208 6.23 -12.14 24.04
CA GLN A 208 5.41 -13.31 24.37
C GLN A 208 3.92 -12.97 24.34
N ARG A 209 3.10 -13.91 23.86
CA ARG A 209 1.64 -13.83 23.80
C ARG A 209 1.01 -15.20 24.14
N PRO A 210 -0.27 -15.21 24.55
CA PRO A 210 -1.04 -16.46 24.61
C PRO A 210 -1.17 -17.13 23.24
N VAL A 211 -1.37 -18.44 23.23
CA VAL A 211 -1.66 -19.19 22.01
C VAL A 211 -3.15 -19.04 21.67
N GLU A 212 -3.47 -18.11 20.77
CA GLU A 212 -4.86 -17.70 20.49
C GLU A 212 -5.52 -18.46 19.32
N ARG A 213 -4.77 -19.32 18.62
CA ARG A 213 -5.29 -20.08 17.48
C ARG A 213 -5.70 -21.49 17.89
N PRO A 214 -6.77 -22.07 17.30
CA PRO A 214 -7.23 -23.42 17.62
C PRO A 214 -6.28 -24.51 17.09
N TYR A 215 -5.43 -24.16 16.13
CA TYR A 215 -4.44 -25.06 15.55
C TYR A 215 -3.10 -24.36 15.33
N VAL A 216 -2.08 -25.18 15.19
CA VAL A 216 -0.69 -24.83 14.90
C VAL A 216 -0.15 -25.78 13.83
N TYR A 217 0.85 -25.34 13.09
CA TYR A 217 1.60 -26.19 12.18
C TYR A 217 2.86 -26.69 12.88
N VAL A 218 3.15 -27.99 12.75
CA VAL A 218 4.35 -28.65 13.26
C VAL A 218 5.05 -29.41 12.14
N LEU A 219 6.33 -29.70 12.34
CA LEU A 219 7.13 -30.53 11.43
C LEU A 219 7.41 -31.87 12.11
N VAL A 220 7.15 -32.97 11.41
CA VAL A 220 7.42 -34.32 11.90
C VAL A 220 8.63 -34.89 11.17
N ASN A 221 9.69 -35.24 11.91
CA ASN A 221 10.89 -35.86 11.34
C ASN A 221 10.70 -37.38 11.27
N HIS A 222 10.88 -37.97 10.09
CA HIS A 222 10.73 -39.42 9.88
C HIS A 222 11.87 -40.25 10.49
N ASN A 223 12.94 -39.63 10.99
CA ASN A 223 14.11 -40.30 11.56
C ASN A 223 14.09 -40.49 13.09
N THR A 224 13.02 -40.08 13.78
CA THR A 224 12.86 -40.37 15.22
C THR A 224 11.95 -41.58 15.43
N SER A 225 12.56 -42.74 15.62
CA SER A 225 11.91 -43.90 16.25
C SER A 225 11.62 -43.56 17.71
N VAL A 226 10.38 -43.17 18.00
CA VAL A 226 9.82 -43.13 19.36
C VAL A 226 8.89 -44.32 19.48
N GLU A 227 9.20 -45.21 20.44
CA GLU A 227 8.34 -46.32 20.83
C GLU A 227 6.94 -45.81 21.18
N VAL A 228 5.95 -46.21 20.38
CA VAL A 228 4.55 -46.03 20.70
C VAL A 228 4.14 -47.19 21.62
N GLN A 229 4.23 -46.98 22.94
CA GLN A 229 3.48 -47.80 23.88
C GLN A 229 2.04 -47.28 23.99
N GLY A 230 1.13 -48.07 23.41
CA GLY A 230 -0.14 -48.45 24.04
C GLY A 230 -1.22 -47.36 24.23
N ASN A 231 -2.07 -47.18 23.22
CA ASN A 231 -3.48 -47.62 23.26
C ASN A 231 -4.21 -47.15 21.99
N ALA A 232 -4.06 -47.93 20.92
CA ALA A 232 -4.98 -47.88 19.79
C ALA A 232 -5.93 -49.08 19.91
N SER A 233 -7.08 -48.87 20.54
CA SER A 233 -8.23 -49.76 20.39
C SER A 233 -9.49 -48.90 20.41
N GLY A 234 -10.12 -48.78 19.24
CA GLY A 234 -11.41 -48.11 19.08
C GLY A 234 -11.30 -46.69 18.56
N LEU A 235 -11.19 -46.56 17.23
CA LEU A 235 -11.96 -45.63 16.40
C LEU A 235 -11.48 -45.82 14.96
N SER A 236 -12.18 -46.71 14.24
CA SER A 236 -12.17 -46.72 12.78
C SER A 236 -12.69 -45.37 12.30
N ALA A 237 -11.83 -44.55 11.72
CA ALA A 237 -12.23 -43.39 10.94
C ALA A 237 -11.36 -43.32 9.70
N SER A 238 -11.80 -44.02 8.66
CA SER A 238 -11.52 -43.66 7.27
C SER A 238 -12.05 -42.26 7.03
N ALA A 239 -11.23 -41.26 7.36
CA ALA A 239 -11.40 -39.90 6.90
C ALA A 239 -10.03 -39.44 6.44
N GLN A 240 -9.72 -39.74 5.17
CA GLN A 240 -8.81 -38.86 4.42
C GLN A 240 -9.28 -37.43 4.69
N PRO A 241 -8.40 -36.50 5.09
CA PRO A 241 -8.74 -35.10 5.05
C PRO A 241 -9.15 -34.84 3.61
N GLN A 242 -10.44 -34.57 3.39
CA GLN A 242 -10.87 -34.04 2.12
C GLN A 242 -10.02 -32.79 1.91
N SER A 243 -9.14 -32.86 0.91
CA SER A 243 -8.64 -31.68 0.22
C SER A 243 -9.82 -30.73 0.12
N PRO A 244 -9.71 -29.45 0.52
CA PRO A 244 -10.69 -28.47 0.11
C PRO A 244 -10.80 -28.65 -1.40
N SER A 245 -11.94 -29.17 -1.85
CA SER A 245 -12.23 -29.32 -3.26
C SER A 245 -12.07 -27.93 -3.82
N ASP A 246 -11.01 -27.72 -4.59
CA ASP A 246 -10.80 -26.53 -5.39
C ASP A 246 -12.10 -26.37 -6.18
N PRO A 247 -12.97 -25.39 -5.86
CA PRO A 247 -14.04 -25.07 -6.78
C PRO A 247 -13.27 -24.47 -7.94
N GLY A 248 -12.97 -25.31 -8.93
CA GLY A 248 -12.21 -24.93 -10.10
C GLY A 248 -12.75 -23.59 -10.55
N VAL A 249 -11.89 -22.57 -10.54
CA VAL A 249 -12.23 -21.29 -11.15
C VAL A 249 -12.70 -21.67 -12.55
N PRO A 250 -13.98 -21.44 -12.89
CA PRO A 250 -14.43 -21.71 -14.24
C PRO A 250 -13.47 -20.93 -15.14
N PRO A 251 -12.83 -21.54 -16.13
CA PRO A 251 -12.18 -20.75 -17.14
C PRO A 251 -13.28 -19.85 -17.71
N MET A 252 -13.17 -18.54 -17.50
CA MET A 252 -14.01 -17.59 -18.23
C MET A 252 -13.50 -17.59 -19.67
N SER A 253 -13.83 -18.66 -20.39
CA SER A 253 -13.59 -18.84 -21.82
C SER A 253 -14.62 -18.09 -22.66
N ASP A 254 -15.37 -17.15 -22.07
CA ASP A 254 -16.35 -16.36 -22.79
C ASP A 254 -16.48 -14.95 -22.18
N LEU A 255 -15.46 -14.12 -22.38
CA LEU A 255 -15.55 -12.66 -22.21
C LEU A 255 -16.15 -11.98 -23.47
N SER A 256 -17.00 -12.69 -24.21
CA SER A 256 -17.77 -12.09 -25.32
C SER A 256 -18.84 -11.11 -24.84
N SER A 257 -19.22 -11.15 -23.55
CA SER A 257 -20.27 -10.31 -22.98
C SER A 257 -19.77 -8.91 -22.56
N ASP A 258 -20.49 -7.87 -22.97
CA ASP A 258 -20.29 -6.50 -22.50
C ASP A 258 -20.71 -6.32 -21.03
N ILE A 259 -20.41 -5.16 -20.44
CA ILE A 259 -20.75 -4.83 -19.03
C ILE A 259 -22.24 -5.11 -18.74
N PRO A 260 -22.57 -5.88 -17.67
CA PRO A 260 -23.95 -6.16 -17.31
C PRO A 260 -24.81 -4.90 -17.14
N VAL A 261 -25.97 -4.86 -17.78
CA VAL A 261 -26.93 -3.75 -17.65
C VAL A 261 -27.64 -3.85 -16.31
N ARG A 262 -27.53 -2.81 -15.48
CA ARG A 262 -28.14 -2.71 -14.15
C ARG A 262 -28.80 -1.34 -13.95
N ALA A 263 -29.73 -1.25 -13.02
CA ALA A 263 -30.35 0.03 -12.69
C ALA A 263 -29.31 0.97 -12.04
N LYS A 264 -29.32 2.25 -12.42
CA LYS A 264 -28.38 3.25 -11.91
C LYS A 264 -28.44 3.33 -10.39
N GLY A 265 -27.29 3.28 -9.73
CA GLY A 265 -27.16 3.33 -8.28
C GLY A 265 -27.59 2.06 -7.54
N GLN A 266 -27.91 0.97 -8.24
CA GLN A 266 -28.26 -0.30 -7.62
C GLN A 266 -27.08 -0.83 -6.82
N LYS A 267 -27.28 -1.12 -5.53
CA LYS A 267 -26.26 -1.72 -4.67
C LYS A 267 -26.30 -3.24 -4.76
N PRO A 268 -25.19 -3.94 -4.41
CA PRO A 268 -25.22 -5.39 -4.26
C PRO A 268 -26.31 -5.83 -3.28
N VAL A 269 -27.05 -6.89 -3.65
CA VAL A 269 -28.09 -7.48 -2.80
C VAL A 269 -27.46 -8.02 -1.51
N ASP A 270 -26.43 -8.86 -1.64
CA ASP A 270 -25.56 -9.22 -0.53
C ASP A 270 -24.41 -8.20 -0.44
N ARG A 271 -24.49 -7.31 0.54
CA ARG A 271 -23.54 -6.20 0.72
C ARG A 271 -22.15 -6.64 1.19
N VAL A 272 -22.04 -7.86 1.70
CA VAL A 272 -20.81 -8.36 2.33
C VAL A 272 -20.18 -9.46 1.48
N ARG A 273 -21.00 -10.43 1.05
CA ARG A 273 -20.57 -11.64 0.33
C ARG A 273 -20.82 -11.58 -1.18
N SER A 274 -21.09 -10.40 -1.73
CA SER A 274 -21.27 -10.20 -3.18
C SER A 274 -20.15 -10.83 -4.01
N PHE A 275 -18.91 -10.61 -3.58
CA PHE A 275 -17.72 -11.31 -4.04
C PHE A 275 -16.67 -11.29 -2.92
N ASP A 276 -15.63 -12.10 -3.00
CA ASP A 276 -14.46 -12.09 -2.13
C ASP A 276 -13.23 -12.47 -2.95
N VAL A 277 -12.09 -12.68 -2.29
CA VAL A 277 -10.85 -13.13 -2.91
C VAL A 277 -10.55 -14.56 -2.47
N ALA A 278 -10.41 -15.47 -3.42
CA ALA A 278 -9.93 -16.82 -3.13
C ALA A 278 -8.54 -16.77 -2.50
N GLU A 279 -8.23 -17.75 -1.65
CA GLU A 279 -6.91 -17.81 -1.02
C GLU A 279 -5.79 -17.83 -2.08
N ARG A 280 -4.80 -16.93 -1.92
CA ARG A 280 -3.69 -16.80 -2.87
C ARG A 280 -2.85 -18.08 -2.87
N ARG A 281 -2.41 -18.52 -4.05
CA ARG A 281 -1.41 -19.59 -4.16
C ARG A 281 -0.02 -19.06 -3.81
N PHE A 282 0.90 -19.98 -3.57
CA PHE A 282 2.30 -19.65 -3.32
C PHE A 282 2.91 -18.86 -4.51
N GLY A 283 3.44 -17.67 -4.25
CA GLY A 283 4.01 -16.79 -5.27
C GLY A 283 3.06 -15.74 -5.84
N GLU A 284 1.76 -15.81 -5.53
CA GLU A 284 0.76 -14.83 -5.95
C GLU A 284 0.69 -13.63 -4.99
N GLY A 285 0.20 -12.50 -5.50
CA GLY A 285 -0.09 -11.29 -4.72
C GLY A 285 -1.38 -11.41 -3.88
N ASP A 286 -1.69 -10.37 -3.11
CA ASP A 286 -2.94 -10.30 -2.34
C ASP A 286 -3.82 -9.14 -2.80
N THR A 287 -4.98 -9.47 -3.34
CA THR A 287 -5.95 -8.53 -3.90
C THR A 287 -7.13 -8.25 -2.95
N ARG A 288 -7.10 -8.74 -1.70
CA ARG A 288 -8.16 -8.48 -0.70
C ARG A 288 -8.41 -7.00 -0.48
N ARG A 289 -7.33 -6.21 -0.43
CA ARG A 289 -7.42 -4.74 -0.30
C ARG A 289 -8.18 -4.13 -1.47
N HIS A 290 -7.90 -4.57 -2.70
CA HIS A 290 -8.61 -4.14 -3.90
C HIS A 290 -10.08 -4.54 -3.84
N ALA A 291 -10.39 -5.78 -3.46
CA ALA A 291 -11.76 -6.23 -3.31
C ALA A 291 -12.53 -5.40 -2.28
N SER A 292 -11.95 -5.13 -1.11
CA SER A 292 -12.56 -4.27 -0.08
C SER A 292 -12.79 -2.83 -0.57
N VAL A 293 -11.80 -2.25 -1.26
CA VAL A 293 -11.92 -0.90 -1.86
C VAL A 293 -13.03 -0.86 -2.91
N ILE A 294 -13.06 -1.85 -3.80
CA ILE A 294 -14.08 -1.97 -4.85
C ILE A 294 -15.47 -2.15 -4.22
N LYS A 295 -15.62 -2.98 -3.18
CA LYS A 295 -16.87 -3.11 -2.42
C LYS A 295 -17.30 -1.78 -1.82
N MET A 296 -16.38 -1.04 -1.21
CA MET A 296 -16.69 0.29 -0.66
C MET A 296 -17.17 1.25 -1.76
N MET A 297 -16.53 1.24 -2.94
CA MET A 297 -16.94 2.03 -4.10
C MET A 297 -18.33 1.62 -4.59
N MET A 298 -18.59 0.32 -4.76
CA MET A 298 -19.87 -0.22 -5.20
C MET A 298 -21.01 0.11 -4.23
N MET A 299 -20.75 0.00 -2.93
CA MET A 299 -21.69 0.37 -1.88
C MET A 299 -21.96 1.87 -1.81
N ARG A 300 -20.99 2.67 -2.26
CA ARG A 300 -21.08 4.12 -2.25
C ARG A 300 -21.85 4.66 -3.45
N PHE A 301 -21.46 4.27 -4.66
CA PHE A 301 -21.94 4.89 -5.89
C PHE A 301 -22.98 4.04 -6.63
N GLY A 302 -22.97 2.73 -6.42
CA GLY A 302 -23.71 1.74 -7.22
C GLY A 302 -22.75 0.65 -7.71
N GLN A 303 -23.26 -0.55 -7.95
CA GLN A 303 -22.43 -1.73 -8.19
C GLN A 303 -21.83 -1.80 -9.59
N SER A 304 -22.39 -1.09 -10.57
CA SER A 304 -21.90 -1.16 -11.94
C SER A 304 -20.67 -0.27 -12.17
N PRO A 305 -19.78 -0.58 -13.13
CA PRO A 305 -18.69 0.30 -13.52
C PRO A 305 -19.17 1.71 -13.93
N GLN A 306 -20.38 1.80 -14.49
CA GLN A 306 -21.01 3.06 -14.90
C GLN A 306 -21.42 3.93 -13.69
N ASP A 307 -21.67 3.33 -12.53
CA ASP A 307 -21.91 4.06 -11.28
C ASP A 307 -20.58 4.50 -10.63
N VAL A 308 -19.58 3.62 -10.67
CA VAL A 308 -18.29 3.78 -10.00
C VAL A 308 -17.38 4.79 -10.70
N PHE A 309 -17.33 4.81 -12.04
CA PHE A 309 -16.58 5.80 -12.80
C PHE A 309 -17.43 7.05 -13.10
N ASP A 310 -16.82 8.11 -13.65
CA ASP A 310 -17.57 9.30 -14.08
C ASP A 310 -18.26 9.04 -15.42
N LYS A 311 -17.55 8.36 -16.32
CA LYS A 311 -18.04 7.97 -17.64
C LYS A 311 -17.41 6.65 -18.07
N VAL A 312 -18.21 5.77 -18.67
CA VAL A 312 -17.77 4.54 -19.33
C VAL A 312 -18.51 4.46 -20.66
N VAL A 313 -17.78 4.38 -21.77
CA VAL A 313 -18.34 4.30 -23.13
C VAL A 313 -17.70 3.13 -23.85
N ALA A 314 -18.51 2.30 -24.49
CA ALA A 314 -18.01 1.25 -25.37
C ALA A 314 -17.23 1.88 -26.56
N ALA A 315 -16.06 1.34 -26.83
CA ALA A 315 -15.17 1.78 -27.91
C ALA A 315 -14.72 0.56 -28.74
N ALA A 316 -14.08 0.80 -29.89
CA ALA A 316 -13.47 -0.29 -30.66
C ALA A 316 -12.45 -1.02 -29.77
N GLU A 317 -12.54 -2.35 -29.70
CA GLU A 317 -11.66 -3.22 -28.90
C GLU A 317 -11.72 -3.04 -27.36
N GLY A 318 -12.67 -2.27 -26.82
CA GLY A 318 -12.70 -2.01 -25.38
C GLY A 318 -13.65 -0.91 -24.93
N TYR A 319 -13.17 -0.10 -23.98
CA TYR A 319 -13.96 0.95 -23.31
C TYR A 319 -13.13 2.19 -23.06
N ASP A 320 -13.70 3.35 -23.36
CA ASP A 320 -13.18 4.65 -22.93
C ASP A 320 -13.78 4.98 -21.56
N ILE A 321 -12.90 5.20 -20.57
CA ILE A 321 -13.26 5.41 -19.18
C ILE A 321 -12.74 6.77 -18.73
N THR A 322 -13.60 7.56 -18.11
CA THR A 322 -13.22 8.73 -17.31
C THR A 322 -13.48 8.42 -15.84
N MET A 323 -12.41 8.44 -15.04
CA MET A 323 -12.47 8.29 -13.59
C MET A 323 -13.08 9.54 -12.93
N LYS A 324 -13.55 9.42 -11.68
CA LYS A 324 -14.20 10.54 -10.96
C LYS A 324 -13.28 11.72 -10.64
N ASP A 325 -11.97 11.53 -10.71
CA ASP A 325 -10.99 12.60 -10.60
C ASP A 325 -10.62 13.24 -11.96
N GLY A 326 -11.28 12.82 -13.05
CA GLY A 326 -11.10 13.33 -14.40
C GLY A 326 -10.04 12.57 -15.23
N PHE A 327 -9.34 11.59 -14.65
CA PHE A 327 -8.36 10.80 -15.41
C PHE A 327 -9.07 9.97 -16.49
N SER A 328 -8.67 10.12 -17.75
CA SER A 328 -9.23 9.36 -18.86
C SER A 328 -8.26 8.31 -19.39
N LEU A 329 -8.79 7.14 -19.76
CA LEU A 329 -8.04 6.04 -20.32
C LEU A 329 -8.89 5.19 -21.26
N HIS A 330 -8.23 4.42 -22.12
CA HIS A 330 -8.83 3.35 -22.89
C HIS A 330 -8.43 2.01 -22.27
N LEU A 331 -9.40 1.12 -22.01
CA LEU A 331 -9.20 -0.23 -21.47
C LEU A 331 -9.65 -1.26 -22.50
N SER A 332 -8.75 -2.16 -22.93
CA SER A 332 -9.12 -3.20 -23.89
C SER A 332 -9.82 -4.39 -23.24
N LYS A 333 -10.60 -5.16 -24.03
CA LYS A 333 -11.20 -6.42 -23.56
C LYS A 333 -10.13 -7.43 -23.12
N GLU A 334 -8.97 -7.43 -23.77
CA GLU A 334 -7.84 -8.31 -23.41
C GLU A 334 -7.24 -7.93 -22.05
N GLU A 335 -7.02 -6.64 -21.78
CA GLU A 335 -6.50 -6.15 -20.49
C GLU A 335 -7.45 -6.47 -19.33
N TRP A 336 -8.75 -6.34 -19.58
CA TRP A 336 -9.79 -6.76 -18.63
C TRP A 336 -9.74 -8.28 -18.38
N SER A 337 -9.68 -9.09 -19.44
CA SER A 337 -9.57 -10.55 -19.35
C SER A 337 -8.32 -11.00 -18.59
N ARG A 338 -7.16 -10.38 -18.86
CA ARG A 338 -5.90 -10.66 -18.16
C ARG A 338 -6.01 -10.36 -16.67
N THR A 339 -6.65 -9.25 -16.31
CA THR A 339 -6.91 -8.90 -14.91
C THR A 339 -7.81 -9.94 -14.24
N ALA A 340 -8.89 -10.38 -14.91
CA ALA A 340 -9.79 -11.40 -14.39
C ALA A 340 -9.08 -12.76 -14.16
N GLY A 341 -8.11 -13.10 -15.00
CA GLY A 341 -7.32 -14.33 -14.86
C GLY A 341 -6.42 -14.39 -13.62
N VAL A 342 -6.06 -13.24 -13.03
CA VAL A 342 -5.11 -13.17 -11.91
C VAL A 342 -5.66 -12.56 -10.63
N SER A 343 -6.80 -11.85 -10.67
CA SER A 343 -7.35 -11.14 -9.51
C SER A 343 -7.80 -12.05 -8.37
N ARG A 344 -8.14 -13.31 -8.70
CA ARG A 344 -8.75 -14.30 -7.80
C ARG A 344 -10.07 -13.87 -7.17
N PHE A 345 -10.78 -12.92 -7.78
CA PHE A 345 -12.13 -12.56 -7.33
C PHE A 345 -13.09 -13.72 -7.57
N THR A 346 -13.84 -14.10 -6.54
CA THR A 346 -14.83 -15.19 -6.57
C THR A 346 -16.12 -14.73 -5.91
N GLY A 347 -17.26 -15.29 -6.31
CA GLY A 347 -18.55 -14.89 -5.76
C GLY A 347 -19.70 -15.65 -6.39
N GLY A 348 -20.85 -15.67 -5.73
CA GLY A 348 -22.07 -16.30 -6.27
C GLY A 348 -22.73 -15.49 -7.39
N ASP A 349 -22.42 -14.19 -7.49
CA ASP A 349 -22.88 -13.31 -8.57
C ASP A 349 -21.73 -13.06 -9.56
N GLY A 350 -21.73 -13.81 -10.66
CA GLY A 350 -20.71 -13.69 -11.71
C GLY A 350 -20.66 -12.30 -12.35
N GLY A 351 -21.79 -11.57 -12.39
CA GLY A 351 -21.84 -10.21 -12.91
C GLY A 351 -21.12 -9.21 -12.00
N ILE A 352 -21.25 -9.34 -10.67
CA ILE A 352 -20.47 -8.51 -9.73
C ILE A 352 -18.97 -8.83 -9.82
N VAL A 353 -18.60 -10.10 -9.98
CA VAL A 353 -17.19 -10.49 -10.17
C VAL A 353 -16.63 -9.88 -11.47
N MET A 354 -17.39 -9.88 -12.56
CA MET A 354 -17.01 -9.19 -13.81
C MET A 354 -16.79 -7.69 -13.59
N ASP A 355 -17.76 -7.02 -12.95
CA ASP A 355 -17.70 -5.58 -12.67
C ASP A 355 -16.50 -5.21 -11.78
N ALA A 356 -16.21 -6.03 -10.75
CA ALA A 356 -15.06 -5.84 -9.89
C ALA A 356 -13.74 -5.97 -10.65
N ASN A 357 -13.63 -6.97 -11.54
CA ASN A 357 -12.47 -7.14 -12.40
C ASN A 357 -12.28 -5.98 -13.37
N PHE A 358 -13.38 -5.43 -13.91
CA PHE A 358 -13.34 -4.25 -14.77
C PHE A 358 -12.79 -3.03 -14.03
N ILE A 359 -13.27 -2.77 -12.81
CA ILE A 359 -12.80 -1.65 -11.97
C ILE A 359 -11.32 -1.81 -11.64
N LEU A 360 -10.88 -3.02 -11.30
CA LEU A 360 -9.47 -3.32 -11.05
C LEU A 360 -8.61 -3.11 -12.31
N ALA A 361 -9.08 -3.55 -13.47
CA ALA A 361 -8.34 -3.42 -14.74
C ALA A 361 -8.15 -1.95 -15.14
N ALA A 362 -9.18 -1.12 -14.97
CA ALA A 362 -9.07 0.33 -15.19
C ALA A 362 -8.04 0.99 -14.26
N TYR A 363 -7.98 0.56 -13.00
CA TYR A 363 -6.94 1.02 -12.08
C TYR A 363 -5.54 0.60 -12.54
N VAL A 364 -5.35 -0.67 -12.91
CA VAL A 364 -4.07 -1.16 -13.45
C VAL A 364 -3.66 -0.37 -14.69
N LYS A 365 -4.60 -0.07 -15.59
CA LYS A 365 -4.35 0.74 -16.78
C LYS A 365 -3.90 2.15 -16.43
N ARG A 366 -4.48 2.78 -15.41
CA ARG A 366 -3.97 4.07 -14.90
C ARG A 366 -2.55 3.94 -14.36
N VAL A 367 -2.24 2.89 -13.60
CA VAL A 367 -0.87 2.65 -13.09
C VAL A 367 0.12 2.53 -14.25
N GLN A 368 -0.23 1.79 -15.30
CA GLN A 368 0.57 1.73 -16.54
C GLN A 368 0.80 3.15 -17.09
N LEU A 369 -0.27 3.90 -17.36
CA LEU A 369 -0.18 5.21 -18.03
C LEU A 369 0.46 6.33 -17.19
N SER A 370 0.52 6.18 -15.86
CA SER A 370 1.05 7.20 -14.95
C SER A 370 2.41 6.85 -14.34
N SER A 371 2.96 5.67 -14.62
CA SER A 371 4.26 5.27 -14.06
C SER A 371 5.42 6.00 -14.74
N THR A 372 6.45 6.32 -13.96
CA THR A 372 7.79 6.73 -14.45
C THR A 372 8.73 5.57 -14.67
N ASP A 373 8.36 4.41 -14.15
CA ASP A 373 9.14 3.19 -14.32
C ASP A 373 8.94 2.74 -15.77
N PRO A 374 9.95 2.84 -16.64
CA PRO A 374 9.79 2.57 -18.07
C PRO A 374 9.24 1.17 -18.32
N ASP A 375 9.58 0.23 -17.43
CA ASP A 375 9.09 -1.13 -17.48
C ASP A 375 7.58 -1.21 -17.28
N LYS A 376 7.03 -0.44 -16.33
CA LYS A 376 5.59 -0.41 -16.04
C LYS A 376 4.83 0.44 -17.06
N GLN A 377 5.42 1.55 -17.50
CA GLN A 377 4.80 2.43 -18.48
C GLN A 377 4.60 1.72 -19.82
N GLY A 378 5.58 0.95 -20.26
CA GLY A 378 5.55 0.19 -21.51
C GLY A 378 4.75 -1.12 -21.45
N SER A 379 4.24 -1.55 -20.29
CA SER A 379 3.65 -2.90 -20.16
C SER A 379 2.50 -2.97 -19.14
N PHE A 380 1.30 -3.29 -19.64
CA PHE A 380 0.14 -3.57 -18.79
C PHE A 380 0.42 -4.73 -17.82
N GLU A 381 1.11 -5.78 -18.27
CA GLU A 381 1.46 -6.93 -17.41
C GLU A 381 2.34 -6.54 -16.23
N ARG A 382 3.31 -5.65 -16.45
CA ARG A 382 4.16 -5.18 -15.35
C ARG A 382 3.41 -4.25 -14.40
N ALA A 383 2.50 -3.43 -14.92
CA ALA A 383 1.59 -2.65 -14.08
C ALA A 383 0.65 -3.56 -13.27
N LEU A 384 0.08 -4.59 -13.89
CA LEU A 384 -0.80 -5.58 -13.26
C LEU A 384 -0.07 -6.30 -12.13
N SER A 385 1.09 -6.88 -12.43
CA SER A 385 1.98 -7.51 -11.45
C SER A 385 2.31 -6.58 -10.28
N ALA A 386 2.62 -5.31 -10.56
CA ALA A 386 2.93 -4.33 -9.52
C ALA A 386 1.72 -4.04 -8.61
N VAL A 387 0.52 -3.90 -9.19
CA VAL A 387 -0.72 -3.67 -8.44
C VAL A 387 -1.08 -4.89 -7.57
N MET A 388 -0.94 -6.10 -8.11
CA MET A 388 -1.25 -7.33 -7.35
C MET A 388 -0.32 -7.52 -6.13
N LEU A 389 0.91 -7.00 -6.19
CA LEU A 389 1.95 -7.31 -5.20
C LEU A 389 2.31 -6.17 -4.24
N ASN A 390 2.14 -4.92 -4.65
CA ASN A 390 2.74 -3.77 -3.96
C ASN A 390 1.74 -2.62 -3.73
N ASP A 391 0.54 -2.98 -3.28
CA ASP A 391 -0.50 -1.98 -3.10
C ASP A 391 -1.00 -1.85 -1.66
N THR A 392 -1.41 -0.63 -1.34
CA THR A 392 -2.00 -0.26 -0.05
C THR A 392 -3.43 0.22 -0.28
N VAL A 393 -4.26 0.25 0.76
CA VAL A 393 -5.64 0.76 0.64
C VAL A 393 -5.66 2.20 0.12
N TYR A 394 -4.76 3.04 0.63
CA TYR A 394 -4.62 4.43 0.18
C TYR A 394 -4.23 4.54 -1.30
N ARG A 395 -3.25 3.76 -1.76
CA ARG A 395 -2.78 3.76 -3.15
C ARG A 395 -3.85 3.23 -4.11
N ALA A 396 -4.59 2.19 -3.72
CA ALA A 396 -5.73 1.68 -4.47
C ALA A 396 -6.83 2.75 -4.62
N LEU A 397 -7.24 3.41 -3.51
CA LEU A 397 -8.25 4.47 -3.54
C LEU A 397 -7.81 5.66 -4.40
N LYS A 398 -6.56 6.10 -4.22
CA LYS A 398 -5.95 7.19 -4.99
C LYS A 398 -5.92 6.85 -6.49
N GLY A 399 -5.48 5.64 -6.84
CA GLY A 399 -5.39 5.19 -8.23
C GLY A 399 -6.73 4.87 -8.89
N MET A 400 -7.73 4.44 -8.13
CA MET A 400 -9.11 4.29 -8.62
C MET A 400 -9.85 5.63 -8.77
N GLY A 401 -9.16 6.76 -8.56
CA GLY A 401 -9.70 8.11 -8.75
C GLY A 401 -10.64 8.59 -7.64
N MET A 402 -10.55 8.00 -6.45
CA MET A 402 -11.46 8.29 -5.32
C MET A 402 -10.95 9.40 -4.39
N ILE A 403 -9.84 10.04 -4.72
CA ILE A 403 -9.14 10.95 -3.80
C ILE A 403 -9.98 12.17 -3.38
N GLY A 404 -10.82 12.70 -4.26
CA GLY A 404 -11.73 13.80 -3.93
C GLY A 404 -12.90 13.42 -3.00
N PHE A 405 -13.13 12.11 -2.82
CA PHE A 405 -14.19 11.55 -1.97
C PHE A 405 -13.64 10.99 -0.66
N LEU A 406 -12.32 10.84 -0.54
CA LEU A 406 -11.68 10.16 0.57
C LEU A 406 -11.84 10.91 1.91
N ARG A 407 -12.12 10.18 2.98
CA ARG A 407 -12.09 10.66 4.36
C ARG A 407 -11.30 9.68 5.21
N ILE A 408 -10.34 10.20 5.98
CA ILE A 408 -9.66 9.42 7.02
C ILE A 408 -10.55 9.45 8.26
N VAL A 409 -10.91 8.29 8.80
CA VAL A 409 -11.88 8.18 9.89
C VAL A 409 -11.34 7.35 11.06
N GLU A 410 -11.66 7.83 12.26
CA GLU A 410 -11.50 7.14 13.53
C GLU A 410 -12.51 5.99 13.70
N PRO A 411 -12.23 5.01 14.59
CA PRO A 411 -13.11 3.88 14.85
C PRO A 411 -14.57 4.25 15.13
N GLU A 412 -14.82 5.30 15.91
CA GLU A 412 -16.15 5.73 16.35
C GLU A 412 -17.05 6.10 15.16
N LYS A 413 -16.48 6.68 14.09
CA LYS A 413 -17.23 7.02 12.87
C LYS A 413 -17.62 5.77 12.09
N MET A 414 -16.81 4.72 12.15
CA MET A 414 -17.08 3.44 11.48
C MET A 414 -18.11 2.57 12.22
N LEU A 415 -18.35 2.83 13.51
CA LEU A 415 -19.38 2.16 14.31
C LEU A 415 -20.81 2.62 13.97
N LYS A 416 -20.97 3.74 13.25
CA LYS A 416 -22.28 4.29 12.92
C LYS A 416 -23.03 3.38 11.94
N LYS A 417 -24.35 3.22 12.14
CA LYS A 417 -25.22 2.52 11.19
C LYS A 417 -25.17 3.20 9.82
N GLY A 418 -25.03 2.39 8.77
CA GLY A 418 -24.83 2.81 7.38
C GLY A 418 -23.38 3.13 7.03
N ALA A 419 -22.43 3.05 7.97
CA ALA A 419 -21.02 3.28 7.68
C ALA A 419 -20.47 2.16 6.80
N VAL A 420 -19.75 2.56 5.75
CA VAL A 420 -19.01 1.67 4.85
C VAL A 420 -17.59 2.18 4.80
N ALA A 421 -16.63 1.35 5.21
CA ALA A 421 -15.23 1.74 5.31
C ALA A 421 -14.27 0.60 4.92
N VAL A 422 -13.00 0.94 4.79
CA VAL A 422 -11.90 -0.03 4.67
C VAL A 422 -10.81 0.35 5.65
N LEU A 423 -10.35 -0.59 6.48
CA LEU A 423 -9.33 -0.32 7.50
C LEU A 423 -7.94 -0.09 6.88
N ASP A 424 -7.15 0.81 7.47
CA ASP A 424 -5.74 1.01 7.11
C ASP A 424 -4.83 0.01 7.86
N ASN A 425 -4.93 -1.25 7.48
CA ASN A 425 -4.13 -2.34 8.05
C ASN A 425 -3.64 -3.32 6.98
N TYR A 426 -2.87 -4.33 7.41
CA TYR A 426 -2.31 -5.33 6.49
C TYR A 426 -3.37 -6.09 5.68
N ALA A 427 -4.59 -6.20 6.18
CA ALA A 427 -5.65 -6.94 5.54
C ALA A 427 -6.54 -6.06 4.65
N GLY A 428 -6.58 -4.74 4.89
CA GLY A 428 -7.54 -3.83 4.26
C GLY A 428 -8.97 -4.33 4.43
N GLU A 429 -9.38 -4.63 5.65
CA GLU A 429 -10.67 -5.28 5.93
C GLU A 429 -11.82 -4.35 5.56
N PHE A 430 -12.83 -4.90 4.87
CA PHE A 430 -14.08 -4.20 4.59
C PHE A 430 -14.91 -4.08 5.86
N VAL A 431 -15.47 -2.90 6.10
CA VAL A 431 -16.31 -2.59 7.26
C VAL A 431 -17.69 -2.18 6.79
N LEU A 432 -18.72 -2.78 7.40
CA LEU A 432 -20.11 -2.38 7.25
C LEU A 432 -20.77 -2.38 8.63
N ASP A 433 -21.39 -1.25 8.99
CA ASP A 433 -22.14 -1.09 10.25
C ASP A 433 -21.31 -1.43 11.50
N GLY A 434 -20.05 -0.98 11.56
CA GLY A 434 -19.14 -1.24 12.69
C GLY A 434 -18.55 -2.65 12.74
N ILE A 435 -18.90 -3.53 11.80
CA ILE A 435 -18.39 -4.89 11.70
C ILE A 435 -17.35 -4.96 10.59
N LYS A 436 -16.14 -5.41 10.93
CA LYS A 436 -15.10 -5.75 9.95
C LYS A 436 -15.23 -7.20 9.50
N TYR A 437 -15.06 -7.42 8.21
CA TYR A 437 -15.19 -8.71 7.54
C TYR A 437 -13.84 -9.15 6.99
N SER A 438 -13.40 -10.34 7.40
CA SER A 438 -12.10 -10.89 7.00
C SER A 438 -12.13 -12.41 6.97
N SER A 439 -11.87 -13.00 5.80
CA SER A 439 -11.71 -14.45 5.62
C SER A 439 -12.84 -15.27 6.28
N GLY A 440 -14.10 -14.86 6.08
CA GLY A 440 -15.28 -15.51 6.67
C GLY A 440 -15.56 -15.20 8.15
N LYS A 441 -14.74 -14.38 8.81
CA LYS A 441 -14.95 -13.92 10.19
C LYS A 441 -15.57 -12.54 10.24
N GLN A 442 -16.35 -12.30 11.29
CA GLN A 442 -16.99 -11.03 11.61
C GLN A 442 -16.52 -10.57 12.98
N GLN A 443 -16.01 -9.35 13.07
CA GLN A 443 -15.51 -8.78 14.32
C GLN A 443 -15.91 -7.31 14.42
N PRO A 444 -16.11 -6.77 15.63
CA PRO A 444 -16.31 -5.33 15.79
C PRO A 444 -15.02 -4.56 15.45
N VAL A 445 -15.18 -3.36 14.91
CA VAL A 445 -14.10 -2.38 14.85
C VAL A 445 -13.83 -1.87 16.27
N VAL A 446 -12.55 -1.78 16.64
CA VAL A 446 -12.15 -1.33 17.99
C VAL A 446 -11.23 -0.11 17.92
N LYS A 447 -10.05 -0.27 17.31
CA LYS A 447 -8.97 0.75 17.37
C LYS A 447 -8.39 1.14 16.02
N ASP A 448 -8.74 0.42 14.97
CA ASP A 448 -8.12 0.60 13.66
C ASP A 448 -8.74 1.81 12.97
N TYR A 449 -7.92 2.77 12.53
CA TYR A 449 -8.35 3.83 11.62
C TYR A 449 -8.65 3.25 10.24
N GLY A 450 -9.43 3.98 9.45
CA GLY A 450 -9.78 3.55 8.11
C GLY A 450 -10.13 4.69 7.18
N TYR A 451 -10.61 4.29 6.01
CA TYR A 451 -11.03 5.17 4.94
C TYR A 451 -12.52 5.01 4.68
N MET A 452 -13.20 6.13 4.50
CA MET A 452 -14.58 6.19 4.02
C MET A 452 -14.65 7.07 2.76
N LEU A 453 -15.72 6.89 1.98
CA LEU A 453 -16.02 7.75 0.83
C LEU A 453 -17.21 8.66 1.15
N ALA A 454 -17.03 9.97 1.02
CA ALA A 454 -18.09 10.97 1.14
C ALA A 454 -19.04 10.92 -0.07
N MET A 455 -20.32 11.29 0.10
CA MET A 455 -21.18 11.67 -1.03
C MET A 455 -20.88 13.14 -1.19
N GLN A 456 -20.41 13.52 -2.37
CA GLN A 456 -20.46 14.92 -2.72
C GLN A 456 -21.95 15.29 -2.84
N PRO A 457 -22.38 16.45 -2.32
CA PRO A 457 -23.74 16.92 -2.57
C PRO A 457 -23.97 16.89 -4.08
N SER A 458 -25.11 16.31 -4.50
CA SER A 458 -25.42 16.19 -5.91
C SER A 458 -25.32 17.58 -6.54
N ASN A 459 -24.60 17.69 -7.66
CA ASN A 459 -24.56 18.89 -8.48
C ASN A 459 -25.95 19.31 -9.02
N THR A 460 -27.02 18.61 -8.61
CA THR A 460 -28.42 18.91 -8.87
C THR A 460 -29.04 19.90 -7.88
N SER A 461 -28.30 20.39 -6.86
CA SER A 461 -28.73 21.61 -6.21
C SER A 461 -28.54 22.74 -7.22
N SER A 462 -29.62 23.03 -7.95
CA SER A 462 -29.82 24.24 -8.71
C SER A 462 -29.50 25.41 -7.79
N ALA A 463 -28.25 25.89 -7.85
CA ALA A 463 -27.94 27.22 -7.37
C ALA A 463 -28.96 28.17 -8.02
N PRO A 464 -29.51 29.14 -7.28
CA PRO A 464 -30.39 30.13 -7.86
C PRO A 464 -29.73 30.71 -9.11
N PRO A 465 -30.43 30.83 -10.25
CA PRO A 465 -29.88 31.49 -11.42
C PRO A 465 -29.65 32.96 -11.02
N GLY A 466 -28.41 33.31 -10.70
CA GLY A 466 -28.06 34.66 -10.21
C GLY A 466 -26.85 34.78 -9.29
N GLY A 467 -26.12 33.71 -8.95
CA GLY A 467 -24.82 33.85 -8.29
C GLY A 467 -23.84 34.57 -9.22
N ASN A 468 -23.51 35.84 -8.94
CA ASN A 468 -22.51 36.60 -9.69
C ASN A 468 -21.23 35.78 -9.83
N ILE A 469 -20.70 35.69 -11.05
CA ILE A 469 -19.37 35.13 -11.31
C ILE A 469 -18.38 36.06 -10.60
N SER A 470 -17.89 35.61 -9.44
CA SER A 470 -17.18 36.41 -8.44
C SER A 470 -16.05 37.25 -9.05
N ASN A 471 -15.94 38.52 -8.64
CA ASN A 471 -14.82 39.43 -8.90
C ASN A 471 -13.59 39.06 -8.03
N LEU A 472 -13.30 37.77 -7.89
CA LEU A 472 -12.33 37.19 -6.95
C LEU A 472 -10.88 37.60 -7.24
N SER A 473 -10.57 37.73 -8.53
CA SER A 473 -9.26 38.10 -9.05
C SER A 473 -9.43 39.27 -10.00
N SER A 474 -8.48 40.21 -9.98
CA SER A 474 -8.42 41.31 -10.95
C SER A 474 -7.88 40.85 -12.32
N ARG A 475 -7.39 39.62 -12.43
CA ARG A 475 -6.89 39.03 -13.69
C ARG A 475 -7.96 38.26 -14.43
N GLN A 476 -7.88 38.30 -15.76
CA GLN A 476 -8.69 37.45 -16.62
C GLN A 476 -8.32 35.97 -16.45
N VAL A 477 -9.32 35.10 -16.62
CA VAL A 477 -9.15 33.64 -16.56
C VAL A 477 -8.15 33.17 -17.64
N GLY A 478 -7.22 32.29 -17.27
CA GLY A 478 -6.22 31.75 -18.19
C GLY A 478 -4.96 32.61 -18.38
N VAL A 479 -4.97 33.87 -17.93
CA VAL A 479 -3.80 34.76 -18.05
C VAL A 479 -2.79 34.45 -16.95
N LYS A 480 -1.54 34.14 -17.35
CA LYS A 480 -0.43 33.89 -16.43
C LYS A 480 -0.06 35.17 -15.64
N PRO A 481 0.47 35.04 -14.43
CA PRO A 481 1.04 36.18 -13.71
C PRO A 481 2.29 36.71 -14.43
N ASP A 482 2.49 38.02 -14.43
CA ASP A 482 3.66 38.64 -15.07
C ASP A 482 4.96 38.32 -14.31
N ASN A 483 4.87 38.21 -12.98
CA ASN A 483 5.99 37.90 -12.10
C ASN A 483 5.62 36.83 -11.08
N ILE A 484 5.78 35.56 -11.46
CA ILE A 484 5.48 34.42 -10.59
C ILE A 484 6.51 34.23 -9.45
N TRP A 485 7.73 34.75 -9.61
CA TRP A 485 8.80 34.56 -8.65
C TRP A 485 8.61 35.46 -7.43
N SER A 486 8.82 36.77 -7.55
CA SER A 486 8.73 37.67 -6.39
C SER A 486 7.34 38.29 -6.17
N GLY A 487 6.40 38.10 -7.11
CA GLY A 487 5.03 38.62 -6.96
C GLY A 487 4.29 38.03 -5.77
N PHE A 488 4.52 36.75 -5.45
CA PHE A 488 4.31 36.21 -4.10
C PHE A 488 5.33 35.11 -3.80
N TYR A 489 5.71 34.93 -2.54
CA TYR A 489 6.68 33.93 -2.10
C TYR A 489 6.45 33.51 -0.64
N GLN A 490 7.09 32.40 -0.28
CA GLN A 490 7.05 31.83 1.06
C GLN A 490 7.77 32.71 2.09
N GLY A 491 7.16 32.89 3.26
CA GLY A 491 7.73 33.62 4.38
C GLY A 491 8.13 32.81 5.61
N SER A 492 7.34 31.79 5.98
CA SER A 492 7.66 30.86 7.08
C SER A 492 8.33 29.62 6.52
N GLU A 493 9.24 28.98 7.25
CA GLU A 493 9.78 27.67 6.85
C GLU A 493 8.63 26.65 6.73
N LEU A 494 8.84 25.58 5.95
CA LEU A 494 8.00 24.35 5.91
C LEU A 494 6.76 24.30 5.00
N ASN A 495 6.23 25.41 4.45
CA ASN A 495 5.07 25.39 3.52
C ASN A 495 5.41 25.41 2.02
N CYS A 496 6.68 25.15 1.71
CA CYS A 496 7.26 25.17 0.37
C CYS A 496 6.52 24.32 -0.67
N VAL A 497 6.01 23.15 -0.27
CA VAL A 497 5.23 22.26 -1.13
C VAL A 497 3.92 22.92 -1.56
N THR A 498 3.28 23.68 -0.67
CA THR A 498 2.05 24.40 -0.99
C THR A 498 2.32 25.60 -1.90
N VAL A 499 3.37 26.39 -1.63
CA VAL A 499 3.74 27.53 -2.49
C VAL A 499 4.12 27.07 -3.89
N SER A 500 4.99 26.07 -4.02
CA SER A 500 5.42 25.55 -5.33
C SER A 500 4.24 25.01 -6.15
N ALA A 501 3.29 24.32 -5.51
CA ALA A 501 2.08 23.81 -6.14
C ALA A 501 1.14 24.93 -6.63
N ILE A 502 0.92 25.97 -5.82
CA ILE A 502 0.11 27.14 -6.22
C ILE A 502 0.74 27.82 -7.43
N LYS A 503 2.06 28.05 -7.39
CA LYS A 503 2.77 28.67 -8.52
C LYS A 503 2.70 27.83 -9.79
N ALA A 504 2.90 26.52 -9.68
CA ALA A 504 2.76 25.61 -10.82
C ALA A 504 1.35 25.64 -11.41
N ALA A 505 0.31 25.62 -10.57
CA ALA A 505 -1.07 25.73 -11.01
C ALA A 505 -1.35 27.06 -11.74
N MET A 506 -0.87 28.19 -11.20
CA MET A 506 -1.03 29.51 -11.82
C MET A 506 -0.28 29.64 -13.16
N MET A 507 0.89 29.02 -13.28
CA MET A 507 1.65 29.02 -14.53
C MET A 507 1.05 28.09 -15.60
N LYS A 508 0.32 27.05 -15.19
CA LYS A 508 -0.39 26.15 -16.11
C LYS A 508 -1.75 26.68 -16.54
N TYR A 509 -2.55 27.20 -15.60
CA TYR A 509 -3.97 27.51 -15.81
C TYR A 509 -4.31 29.01 -15.70
N GLY A 510 -3.31 29.86 -15.45
CA GLY A 510 -3.48 31.29 -15.23
C GLY A 510 -3.59 31.67 -13.75
N GLN A 511 -3.31 32.93 -13.43
CA GLN A 511 -3.33 33.49 -12.07
C GLN A 511 -4.71 33.37 -11.42
N ASN A 512 -5.78 33.66 -12.16
CA ASN A 512 -7.13 33.68 -11.63
C ASN A 512 -7.57 32.27 -11.19
N PRO A 513 -7.96 32.05 -9.91
CA PRO A 513 -8.36 30.73 -9.40
C PRO A 513 -9.50 30.04 -10.16
N GLN A 514 -10.33 30.80 -10.89
CA GLN A 514 -11.39 30.23 -11.76
C GLN A 514 -10.82 29.42 -12.94
N GLY A 515 -9.58 29.66 -13.35
CA GLY A 515 -8.90 28.82 -14.35
C GLY A 515 -8.42 27.48 -13.77
N ILE A 516 -8.18 27.44 -12.45
CA ILE A 516 -7.59 26.30 -11.76
C ILE A 516 -8.67 25.35 -11.24
N TYR A 517 -9.68 25.87 -10.55
CA TYR A 517 -10.78 25.07 -9.99
C TYR A 517 -11.89 24.80 -11.02
N LYS A 518 -12.64 23.71 -10.83
CA LYS A 518 -13.75 23.34 -11.72
C LYS A 518 -14.91 24.34 -11.62
N ARG A 519 -15.19 24.84 -10.41
CA ARG A 519 -16.22 25.86 -10.16
C ARG A 519 -15.97 26.60 -8.85
N ILE A 520 -16.19 27.90 -8.83
CA ILE A 520 -16.21 28.73 -7.63
C ILE A 520 -17.54 29.48 -7.62
N ILE A 521 -18.28 29.39 -6.51
CA ILE A 521 -19.54 30.11 -6.31
C ILE A 521 -19.37 30.95 -5.04
N GLU A 522 -19.51 32.26 -5.16
CA GLU A 522 -19.59 33.15 -4.01
C GLU A 522 -20.95 32.98 -3.31
N THR A 523 -20.93 33.03 -1.98
CA THR A 523 -22.07 32.87 -1.09
C THR A 523 -22.03 33.98 -0.04
N PRO A 524 -23.14 34.33 0.62
CA PRO A 524 -23.14 35.36 1.65
C PRO A 524 -22.12 35.13 2.78
N GLU A 525 -21.81 33.86 3.08
CA GLU A 525 -20.89 33.47 4.14
C GLU A 525 -19.43 33.27 3.67
N GLY A 526 -19.19 33.26 2.36
CA GLY A 526 -17.88 33.00 1.76
C GLY A 526 -17.96 32.37 0.37
N TYR A 527 -17.37 31.20 0.16
CA TYR A 527 -17.26 30.55 -1.15
C TYR A 527 -17.52 29.05 -1.10
N THR A 528 -18.21 28.52 -2.10
CA THR A 528 -18.24 27.09 -2.41
C THR A 528 -17.30 26.81 -3.58
N VAL A 529 -16.25 26.03 -3.34
CA VAL A 529 -15.23 25.68 -4.33
C VAL A 529 -15.33 24.21 -4.67
N THR A 530 -15.56 23.90 -5.94
CA THR A 530 -15.49 22.54 -6.49
C THR A 530 -14.19 22.40 -7.28
N MET A 531 -13.36 21.46 -6.85
CA MET A 531 -12.07 21.17 -7.46
C MET A 531 -12.20 20.25 -8.68
N ARG A 532 -11.12 20.09 -9.45
CA ARG A 532 -11.13 19.24 -10.66
C ARG A 532 -11.28 17.75 -10.36
N ASP A 533 -10.87 17.30 -9.18
CA ASP A 533 -11.07 15.93 -8.71
C ASP A 533 -12.44 15.70 -8.04
N SER A 534 -13.39 16.61 -8.28
CA SER A 534 -14.76 16.59 -7.74
C SER A 534 -14.87 16.79 -6.23
N CYS A 535 -13.78 17.15 -5.53
CA CYS A 535 -13.85 17.57 -4.14
C CYS A 535 -14.54 18.94 -4.02
N THR A 536 -15.59 19.06 -3.22
CA THR A 536 -16.20 20.36 -2.87
C THR A 536 -15.88 20.76 -1.43
N VAL A 537 -15.47 22.02 -1.25
CA VAL A 537 -15.26 22.65 0.07
C VAL A 537 -16.07 23.93 0.18
N HIS A 538 -16.48 24.27 1.39
CA HIS A 538 -17.11 25.55 1.73
C HIS A 538 -16.14 26.35 2.58
N LEU A 539 -15.74 27.52 2.11
CA LEU A 539 -14.83 28.43 2.79
C LEU A 539 -15.61 29.62 3.32
N THR A 540 -15.42 29.99 4.58
CA THR A 540 -16.03 31.20 5.12
C THR A 540 -15.14 32.42 4.91
N HIS A 541 -15.72 33.63 4.96
CA HIS A 541 -14.93 34.87 4.97
C HIS A 541 -13.96 34.95 6.14
N ASP A 542 -14.30 34.39 7.30
CA ASP A 542 -13.41 34.36 8.46
C ASP A 542 -12.26 33.37 8.29
N GLU A 543 -12.50 32.23 7.64
CA GLU A 543 -11.43 31.30 7.25
C GLU A 543 -10.46 31.94 6.25
N LEU A 544 -10.94 32.74 5.31
CA LEU A 544 -10.07 33.51 4.42
C LEU A 544 -9.21 34.53 5.17
N LYS A 545 -9.76 35.26 6.14
CA LYS A 545 -8.98 36.17 7.00
C LYS A 545 -7.94 35.42 7.83
N LYS A 546 -8.26 34.23 8.32
CA LYS A 546 -7.33 33.36 9.05
C LYS A 546 -6.21 32.87 8.13
N ALA A 547 -6.54 32.44 6.91
CA ALA A 547 -5.58 32.04 5.90
C ALA A 547 -4.62 33.17 5.50
N GLN A 548 -5.12 34.40 5.37
CA GLN A 548 -4.28 35.58 5.11
C GLN A 548 -3.22 35.79 6.19
N LYS A 549 -3.54 35.52 7.46
CA LYS A 549 -2.59 35.63 8.58
C LYS A 549 -1.68 34.40 8.71
N GLY A 550 -2.22 33.20 8.49
CA GLY A 550 -1.54 31.93 8.73
C GLY A 550 -0.75 31.35 7.55
N SER A 551 -0.91 31.89 6.34
CA SER A 551 -0.13 31.47 5.17
C SER A 551 1.32 31.91 5.25
N HIS A 552 1.59 33.04 5.92
CA HIS A 552 2.88 33.72 5.91
C HIS A 552 3.43 33.91 4.50
N PHE A 553 2.56 34.24 3.53
CA PHE A 553 2.98 34.61 2.18
C PHE A 553 3.32 36.11 2.13
N PHE A 554 4.35 36.45 1.37
CA PHE A 554 4.80 37.81 1.13
C PHE A 554 4.88 38.09 -0.38
N GLY A 555 4.90 39.35 -0.78
CA GLY A 555 4.95 39.73 -2.20
C GLY A 555 4.50 41.17 -2.43
N GLU A 556 5.01 41.79 -3.49
CA GLU A 556 4.66 43.17 -3.86
C GLU A 556 3.38 43.23 -4.71
N ASP A 557 3.09 42.16 -5.47
CA ASP A 557 1.86 42.04 -6.25
C ASP A 557 0.70 41.63 -5.34
N LYS A 558 -0.06 42.63 -4.88
CA LYS A 558 -1.20 42.39 -3.98
C LYS A 558 -2.31 41.55 -4.61
N GLY A 559 -2.49 41.61 -5.93
CA GLY A 559 -3.51 40.82 -6.63
C GLY A 559 -3.12 39.35 -6.67
N LEU A 560 -1.88 39.07 -7.06
CA LEU A 560 -1.34 37.70 -7.08
C LEU A 560 -1.27 37.10 -5.67
N LEU A 561 -0.84 37.88 -4.68
CA LEU A 561 -0.81 37.46 -3.29
C LEU A 561 -2.21 37.10 -2.77
N HIS A 562 -3.22 37.90 -3.10
CA HIS A 562 -4.61 37.62 -2.75
C HIS A 562 -5.11 36.30 -3.37
N ASP A 563 -4.86 36.08 -4.66
CA ASP A 563 -5.23 34.86 -5.36
C ASP A 563 -4.53 33.62 -4.78
N ALA A 564 -3.25 33.74 -4.42
CA ALA A 564 -2.48 32.68 -3.78
C ALA A 564 -3.00 32.35 -2.37
N ILE A 565 -3.36 33.35 -1.56
CA ILE A 565 -3.96 33.16 -0.24
C ILE A 565 -5.30 32.44 -0.33
N PHE A 566 -6.13 32.77 -1.33
CA PHE A 566 -7.38 32.07 -1.58
C PHE A 566 -7.12 30.58 -1.85
N MET A 567 -6.16 30.26 -2.72
CA MET A 567 -5.79 28.87 -3.00
C MET A 567 -5.21 28.13 -1.78
N PHE A 568 -4.42 28.82 -0.95
CA PHE A 568 -3.95 28.28 0.32
C PHE A 568 -5.11 27.95 1.27
N ALA A 569 -6.11 28.84 1.37
CA ALA A 569 -7.30 28.62 2.18
C ALA A 569 -8.10 27.39 1.71
N VAL A 570 -8.30 27.25 0.39
CA VAL A 570 -8.95 26.07 -0.22
C VAL A 570 -8.21 24.78 0.15
N SER A 571 -6.88 24.78 0.05
CA SER A 571 -6.01 23.66 0.42
C SER A 571 -6.16 23.31 1.91
N ALA A 572 -6.13 24.30 2.79
CA ALA A 572 -6.32 24.11 4.24
C ALA A 572 -7.72 23.57 4.57
N LYS A 573 -8.77 24.07 3.91
CA LYS A 573 -10.13 23.59 4.14
C LYS A 573 -10.32 22.14 3.73
N ARG A 574 -9.68 21.74 2.62
CA ARG A 574 -9.65 20.34 2.21
C ARG A 574 -8.89 19.48 3.21
N ALA A 575 -7.73 19.93 3.70
CA ALA A 575 -6.97 19.22 4.72
C ALA A 575 -7.78 19.00 6.01
N GLN A 576 -8.52 20.03 6.46
CA GLN A 576 -9.46 19.93 7.58
C GLN A 576 -10.50 18.84 7.32
N MET A 577 -11.16 18.89 6.16
CA MET A 577 -12.24 17.99 5.78
C MET A 577 -11.78 16.53 5.64
N GLU A 578 -10.56 16.30 5.17
CA GLU A 578 -9.97 14.96 5.00
C GLU A 578 -9.40 14.39 6.31
N ASN A 579 -9.37 15.19 7.38
CA ASN A 579 -8.64 14.93 8.62
C ASN A 579 -7.15 14.61 8.37
N HIS A 580 -6.50 15.47 7.59
CA HIS A 580 -5.07 15.38 7.30
C HIS A 580 -4.25 15.23 8.60
N GLU A 581 -3.31 14.27 8.59
CA GLU A 581 -2.47 13.91 9.74
C GLU A 581 -3.22 13.59 11.05
N PHE A 582 -4.50 13.20 10.97
CA PHE A 582 -5.35 12.87 12.12
C PHE A 582 -5.57 14.01 13.12
N ARG A 583 -5.19 15.23 12.76
CA ARG A 583 -5.31 16.42 13.62
C ARG A 583 -5.97 17.60 12.93
N ALA A 584 -6.01 17.63 11.59
CA ALA A 584 -6.56 18.75 10.84
C ALA A 584 -8.06 18.97 11.09
N GLU A 585 -8.83 17.92 11.38
CA GLU A 585 -10.28 18.06 11.61
C GLU A 585 -10.63 18.93 12.83
N ALA A 586 -9.69 19.06 13.79
CA ALA A 586 -9.91 19.79 15.04
C ALA A 586 -10.27 21.28 14.82
N SER A 587 -9.66 21.95 13.84
CA SER A 587 -9.96 23.34 13.47
C SER A 587 -9.33 23.74 12.14
N PHE A 588 -9.77 24.85 11.55
CA PHE A 588 -9.16 25.39 10.34
C PHE A 588 -7.68 25.78 10.58
N GLU A 589 -7.37 26.30 11.77
CA GLU A 589 -6.00 26.60 12.22
C GLU A 589 -5.15 25.33 12.35
N ALA A 590 -5.69 24.26 12.93
CA ALA A 590 -5.00 22.98 13.01
C ALA A 590 -4.68 22.45 11.60
N ALA A 591 -5.63 22.58 10.68
CA ALA A 591 -5.44 22.22 9.28
C ALA A 591 -4.37 23.05 8.57
N MET A 592 -4.37 24.38 8.71
CA MET A 592 -3.28 25.23 8.21
C MET A 592 -1.92 24.80 8.80
N GLY A 593 -1.90 24.39 10.08
CA GLY A 593 -0.72 23.83 10.71
C GLY A 593 -0.18 22.56 10.05
N THR A 594 -1.01 21.74 9.39
CA THR A 594 -0.58 20.54 8.62
C THR A 594 -0.09 20.85 7.21
N LEU A 595 -0.23 22.11 6.77
CA LEU A 595 0.34 22.58 5.50
C LEU A 595 1.72 23.23 5.73
N ASN A 596 2.05 23.52 7.00
CA ASN A 596 3.21 24.29 7.42
C ASN A 596 4.20 23.43 8.22
N ASP A 597 4.27 22.11 8.01
CA ASP A 597 5.08 21.18 8.83
C ASP A 597 5.87 20.11 8.05
N ARG A 598 6.29 20.44 6.82
CA ARG A 598 7.09 19.61 5.89
C ARG A 598 6.30 18.47 5.26
N GLU A 599 5.72 18.81 4.12
CA GLU A 599 4.89 17.88 3.39
C GLU A 599 5.66 17.03 2.39
N THR A 600 5.06 15.90 2.01
CA THR A 600 5.59 15.08 0.91
C THR A 600 5.34 15.77 -0.43
N PRO A 601 6.33 15.81 -1.35
CA PRO A 601 6.15 16.39 -2.68
C PRO A 601 4.91 15.86 -3.41
N GLY A 602 4.15 16.77 -4.04
CA GLY A 602 2.92 16.44 -4.78
C GLY A 602 1.62 16.42 -3.95
N GLU A 603 1.69 16.38 -2.61
CA GLU A 603 0.49 16.41 -1.77
C GLU A 603 -0.29 17.72 -1.89
N ALA A 604 0.39 18.87 -2.04
CA ALA A 604 -0.31 20.13 -2.28
C ALA A 604 -1.00 20.20 -3.65
N LEU A 605 -0.39 19.64 -4.72
CA LEU A 605 -1.05 19.52 -6.03
C LEU A 605 -2.32 18.66 -5.92
N ARG A 606 -2.24 17.56 -5.14
CA ARG A 606 -3.42 16.75 -4.80
C ARG A 606 -4.47 17.58 -4.08
N ARG A 607 -4.11 18.37 -3.07
CA ARG A 607 -5.08 19.20 -2.32
C ARG A 607 -5.70 20.33 -3.14
N LEU A 608 -5.00 20.84 -4.14
CA LEU A 608 -5.59 21.75 -5.14
C LEU A 608 -6.54 21.04 -6.13
N GLY A 609 -6.67 19.71 -6.01
CA GLY A 609 -7.50 18.87 -6.88
C GLY A 609 -6.86 18.55 -8.23
N LEU A 610 -5.54 18.67 -8.34
CA LEU A 610 -4.79 18.52 -9.59
C LEU A 610 -4.11 17.14 -9.73
N TYR A 611 -4.46 16.17 -8.89
CA TYR A 611 -3.79 14.86 -8.89
C TYR A 611 -3.86 14.15 -10.25
N ALA A 612 -5.03 14.10 -10.89
CA ALA A 612 -5.19 13.49 -12.22
C ALA A 612 -4.43 14.24 -13.33
N PHE A 613 -4.07 15.50 -13.08
CA PHE A 613 -3.37 16.41 -14.00
C PHE A 613 -1.88 16.54 -13.66
N THR A 614 -1.39 15.77 -12.69
CA THR A 614 0.02 15.75 -12.31
C THR A 614 0.68 14.51 -12.89
N ARG A 615 1.87 14.65 -13.46
CA ARG A 615 2.75 13.56 -13.85
C ARG A 615 4.11 13.76 -13.21
N SER A 616 4.81 12.68 -12.97
CA SER A 616 6.23 12.79 -12.68
C SER A 616 6.98 13.34 -13.90
N SER A 617 8.11 13.95 -13.62
CA SER A 617 8.99 14.61 -14.59
C SER A 617 10.44 14.27 -14.23
N THR A 618 11.38 14.81 -14.98
CA THR A 618 12.80 14.88 -14.59
C THR A 618 13.24 16.32 -14.41
N ALA A 619 14.39 16.55 -13.77
CA ALA A 619 14.96 17.88 -13.64
C ALA A 619 15.31 18.47 -15.01
N GLU A 620 15.78 17.63 -15.94
CA GLU A 620 16.13 18.01 -17.31
C GLU A 620 14.90 18.47 -18.09
N GLU A 621 13.76 17.78 -17.94
CA GLU A 621 12.50 18.19 -18.57
C GLU A 621 12.03 19.56 -18.04
N LEU A 622 12.12 19.79 -16.73
CA LEU A 622 11.79 21.10 -16.15
C LEU A 622 12.79 22.19 -16.61
N ALA A 623 14.07 21.85 -16.74
CA ALA A 623 15.10 22.74 -17.26
C ALA A 623 14.86 23.15 -18.72
N SER A 624 14.21 22.28 -19.51
CA SER A 624 13.81 22.57 -20.89
C SER A 624 12.64 23.55 -21.03
N GLY A 625 12.00 23.93 -19.91
CA GLY A 625 10.91 24.91 -19.88
C GLY A 625 9.54 24.34 -19.52
N VAL A 626 9.43 23.04 -19.22
CA VAL A 626 8.17 22.47 -18.73
C VAL A 626 7.90 22.99 -17.31
N ALA A 627 6.72 23.59 -17.10
CA ALA A 627 6.33 24.09 -15.79
C ALA A 627 6.02 22.94 -14.81
N GLY A 628 6.55 23.03 -13.60
CA GLY A 628 6.38 21.98 -12.60
C GLY A 628 6.92 22.33 -11.22
N THR A 629 7.04 21.30 -10.38
CA THR A 629 7.64 21.38 -9.05
C THR A 629 8.83 20.45 -8.96
N LEU A 630 9.87 20.89 -8.27
CA LEU A 630 11.08 20.12 -8.00
C LEU A 630 11.29 20.06 -6.48
N ALA A 631 11.62 18.90 -5.93
CA ALA A 631 11.84 18.75 -4.50
C ALA A 631 13.08 17.92 -4.18
N ASN A 632 13.83 18.31 -3.17
CA ASN A 632 14.94 17.54 -2.61
C ASN A 632 14.69 17.28 -1.11
N HIS A 633 15.68 16.73 -0.40
CA HIS A 633 15.54 16.34 1.01
C HIS A 633 15.24 17.51 1.99
N GLY A 634 15.34 18.76 1.55
CA GLY A 634 15.14 19.93 2.41
C GLY A 634 14.07 20.92 1.97
N HIS A 635 13.68 20.95 0.68
CA HIS A 635 12.81 21.99 0.15
C HIS A 635 12.12 21.60 -1.16
N SER A 636 10.95 22.21 -1.44
CA SER A 636 10.21 22.08 -2.69
C SER A 636 10.06 23.44 -3.36
N VAL A 637 10.35 23.51 -4.65
CA VAL A 637 10.38 24.74 -5.45
C VAL A 637 9.52 24.60 -6.69
N GLY A 638 8.99 25.73 -7.17
CA GLY A 638 8.43 25.82 -8.52
C GLY A 638 9.55 25.97 -9.55
N VAL A 639 9.39 25.37 -10.73
CA VAL A 639 10.29 25.57 -11.87
C VAL A 639 9.49 26.00 -13.08
N PHE A 640 9.83 27.16 -13.63
CA PHE A 640 9.13 27.78 -14.75
C PHE A 640 10.16 28.29 -15.76
N ASP A 641 10.03 27.89 -17.02
CA ASP A 641 10.98 28.27 -18.09
C ASP A 641 12.45 27.96 -17.73
N GLY A 642 12.68 26.84 -17.03
CA GLY A 642 14.01 26.42 -16.56
C GLY A 642 14.55 27.20 -15.35
N ILE A 643 13.75 28.06 -14.74
CA ILE A 643 14.10 28.90 -13.60
C ILE A 643 13.38 28.42 -12.33
N ILE A 644 14.17 28.10 -11.31
CA ILE A 644 13.72 27.79 -9.95
C ILE A 644 13.24 29.06 -9.25
N ASP A 645 12.10 28.96 -8.59
CA ASP A 645 11.66 29.89 -7.55
C ASP A 645 12.19 29.46 -6.18
N PHE A 646 13.18 30.20 -5.67
CA PHE A 646 13.77 29.98 -4.35
C PHE A 646 13.43 31.17 -3.45
N TYR A 647 12.35 31.07 -2.69
CA TYR A 647 11.84 32.15 -1.83
C TYR A 647 11.64 33.48 -2.57
N GLY A 648 11.13 33.43 -3.80
CA GLY A 648 10.92 34.60 -4.64
C GLY A 648 12.16 35.08 -5.41
N SER A 649 13.33 34.52 -5.13
CA SER A 649 14.55 34.72 -5.92
C SER A 649 14.65 33.68 -7.03
N THR A 650 15.23 34.07 -8.16
CA THR A 650 15.39 33.20 -9.32
C THR A 650 16.73 32.48 -9.31
N ILE A 651 16.72 31.16 -9.54
CA ILE A 651 17.94 30.37 -9.75
C ILE A 651 17.80 29.59 -11.06
N LYS A 652 18.81 29.60 -11.93
CA LYS A 652 18.80 28.76 -13.13
C LYS A 652 18.92 27.29 -12.74
N LEU A 653 18.01 26.42 -13.22
CA LEU A 653 18.04 24.99 -12.88
C LEU A 653 19.23 24.28 -13.54
N ALA A 654 19.46 24.53 -14.84
CA ALA A 654 20.52 23.87 -15.59
C ALA A 654 21.91 24.18 -15.01
N GLY A 655 22.66 23.14 -14.65
CA GLY A 655 23.99 23.22 -14.04
C GLY A 655 23.98 23.49 -12.54
N SER A 656 22.81 23.48 -11.89
CA SER A 656 22.69 23.68 -10.44
C SER A 656 22.69 22.34 -9.68
N ASP A 657 22.97 22.39 -8.38
CA ASP A 657 22.91 21.19 -7.53
C ASP A 657 21.49 20.62 -7.37
N TRP A 658 20.46 21.36 -7.76
CA TRP A 658 19.07 20.91 -7.74
C TRP A 658 18.77 19.81 -8.78
N GLU A 659 19.63 19.61 -9.78
CA GLU A 659 19.46 18.53 -10.76
C GLU A 659 19.71 17.13 -10.16
N LYS A 660 20.40 17.05 -9.01
CA LYS A 660 20.84 15.78 -8.43
C LYS A 660 19.81 15.24 -7.43
N GLY A 661 19.24 14.07 -7.72
CA GLY A 661 18.44 13.30 -6.76
C GLY A 661 17.12 13.98 -6.36
N ALA A 662 16.59 14.86 -7.21
CA ALA A 662 15.36 15.59 -6.96
C ALA A 662 14.13 14.83 -7.48
N HIS A 663 13.03 14.98 -6.76
CA HIS A 663 11.70 14.52 -7.17
C HIS A 663 11.02 15.61 -7.99
N ALA A 664 10.83 15.36 -9.28
CA ALA A 664 10.23 16.32 -10.21
C ALA A 664 8.80 15.89 -10.60
N LEU A 665 7.89 16.87 -10.64
CA LEU A 665 6.51 16.72 -11.09
C LEU A 665 6.17 17.83 -12.08
N LYS A 666 5.30 17.55 -13.05
CA LYS A 666 4.76 18.49 -14.04
C LYS A 666 3.24 18.45 -14.08
N LEU A 667 2.64 19.54 -14.55
CA LEU A 667 1.20 19.60 -14.83
C LEU A 667 0.92 19.36 -16.31
N VAL A 668 0.04 18.39 -16.61
CA VAL A 668 -0.35 17.99 -17.97
C VAL A 668 -1.64 18.65 -18.44
#